data_AF-A0A3M6RIA0-F1
#
_entry.id   AF-A0A3M6RIA0-F1
#
_cell.length_a   1.000
_cell.length_b   1.000
_cell.length_c   1.000
_cell.angle_alpha   90.00
_cell.angle_beta   90.00
_cell.angle_gamma   90.00
#
_symmetry.space_group_name_H-M   'P 1'
#
loop_
_entity.id
_entity.type
_entity.pdbx_description
1 polymer ?
#
loop_
_entity_poly.entity_id
_entity_poly.type
_entity_poly.pdbx_seq_one_letter_code
_entity_poly.pdbx_strand_id
1 'polypeptide(L)'
;MSTEPFPTAPATQPPPGQLAAEPAAEALAQAVPTPPADAAQLSLGALLGVGSALAGSALRSSSGLAAMVAFTLAACGGGGGDAAPPAPGMPPAPGPNPGPAPAPGGAPQSPPVAGPPPDPGRPPAPIPTPAPAPVPTPPPAATPSPTPAPAPVPTPAPGPAPTPAPPGATPSPAPTPSPAPAPAPTPAPSPTPAPAPAPSPSPSPSPSPTPPGVRRPQTPEQAAAFILRCKHYVTEQEIAEIQQMGYEPWLDAQLAAPQREMTGWQWAMREGLNTEEHLNTQHTGYMSWFMLMNPVDGMRKRVALAWSEILVVASREVLIESPTFAMAAYWDLLMRNAFGNYRTMLGEISLNPAMGAYLSSLGNRRADPRRGRIPDENYAREVMQLFSIGLYELNQDGSLKLAGGKPIETYTQETVTNMARVFTGWDYDERGHVRATNPQRVRNPMALKPDWHAPEDVTLFGQTMAGSEPARRKLDWALDLLFNHPNVGPFIGRQLIQRLVTSNPSAQYVARVAAAFANNGRGERGDLKAVIKAVLLDPEVMAATEGPAPHDFGKLREPMLRIAQWGATFKARKRPGAPNRASFPMYDLTEYVGQTPLNSMSVFNFFRPGYIPPQTAMAAKGATAPEFQILDEYTVVGYINTMNALLRSWHQVEGDYRHELTMVEEPLRLVRYLNLILAGGQLSQRTVERIAQAAESVWIGSGDESRTNRVRAAIFMVMCCPEYIVQK
;
A
#
# COMPACT_ATOMS: atom_id res chain seq x y z
N MET A 1 -63.51 -29.26 -22.26
CA MET A 1 -64.07 -28.23 -21.36
C MET A 1 -62.88 -27.43 -20.86
N SER A 2 -62.34 -26.48 -21.65
CA SER A 2 -62.77 -25.06 -21.76
C SER A 2 -62.41 -24.31 -20.48
N THR A 3 -61.66 -23.20 -20.40
CA THR A 3 -61.30 -22.10 -21.33
C THR A 3 -60.36 -21.13 -20.55
N GLU A 4 -59.41 -20.46 -21.22
CA GLU A 4 -58.82 -19.15 -20.79
C GLU A 4 -59.88 -18.01 -20.84
N PRO A 5 -59.74 -16.75 -20.30
CA PRO A 5 -58.54 -15.86 -20.33
C PRO A 5 -58.34 -14.75 -19.22
N PHE A 6 -57.21 -14.00 -19.34
CA PHE A 6 -56.70 -12.67 -18.85
C PHE A 6 -57.66 -11.56 -18.29
N PRO A 7 -57.21 -10.31 -17.90
CA PRO A 7 -56.06 -9.76 -17.10
C PRO A 7 -56.50 -8.64 -16.08
N THR A 8 -55.56 -8.05 -15.30
CA THR A 8 -55.40 -6.58 -14.96
C THR A 8 -54.59 -6.33 -13.66
N ALA A 9 -53.80 -5.24 -13.64
CA ALA A 9 -53.10 -4.64 -12.48
C ALA A 9 -53.49 -3.14 -12.40
N PRO A 10 -53.03 -2.27 -11.46
CA PRO A 10 -52.40 -2.42 -10.13
C PRO A 10 -53.11 -1.58 -9.02
N ALA A 11 -52.72 -1.70 -7.74
CA ALA A 11 -53.05 -0.69 -6.71
C ALA A 11 -51.94 -0.55 -5.66
N THR A 12 -51.40 0.65 -5.58
CA THR A 12 -50.40 1.17 -4.64
C THR A 12 -50.98 1.41 -3.24
N GLN A 13 -50.28 0.96 -2.18
CA GLN A 13 -50.60 1.29 -0.79
C GLN A 13 -49.89 2.57 -0.30
N PRO A 14 -50.52 3.37 0.59
CA PRO A 14 -49.95 4.54 1.25
C PRO A 14 -49.19 4.18 2.55
N PRO A 15 -48.42 5.11 3.16
CA PRO A 15 -47.48 4.82 4.25
C PRO A 15 -48.15 4.89 5.64
N PRO A 16 -47.62 4.19 6.67
CA PRO A 16 -48.02 4.39 8.06
C PRO A 16 -47.13 5.42 8.78
N GLY A 17 -47.79 6.21 9.65
CA GLY A 17 -47.24 7.32 10.42
C GLY A 17 -46.67 6.96 11.81
N GLN A 18 -46.21 8.03 12.44
CA GLN A 18 -45.49 8.21 13.70
C GLN A 18 -46.22 7.77 14.97
N LEU A 19 -45.45 7.50 16.03
CA LEU A 19 -45.45 8.09 17.40
C LEU A 19 -44.65 7.13 18.33
N ALA A 20 -43.76 7.51 19.25
CA ALA A 20 -43.61 8.74 20.03
C ALA A 20 -42.15 8.93 20.51
N ALA A 21 -41.78 10.18 20.78
CA ALA A 21 -40.54 10.61 21.44
C ALA A 21 -40.84 11.69 22.49
N GLU A 22 -39.85 11.91 23.37
CA GLU A 22 -39.61 13.03 24.32
C GLU A 22 -39.91 12.83 25.83
N PRO A 23 -39.28 13.62 26.76
CA PRO A 23 -37.93 14.27 26.72
C PRO A 23 -37.20 14.29 28.10
N ALA A 24 -35.90 14.64 28.14
CA ALA A 24 -35.25 15.36 29.26
C ALA A 24 -33.78 15.73 28.95
N ALA A 25 -33.53 16.90 28.37
CA ALA A 25 -32.22 17.57 28.43
C ALA A 25 -32.33 19.04 28.01
N GLU A 26 -32.90 19.90 28.86
CA GLU A 26 -32.80 21.35 28.67
C GLU A 26 -32.95 22.09 30.01
N ALA A 27 -31.84 22.23 30.75
CA ALA A 27 -31.68 23.25 31.80
C ALA A 27 -30.22 23.26 32.27
N LEU A 28 -29.45 24.27 31.83
CA LEU A 28 -28.28 24.92 32.49
C LEU A 28 -27.30 25.45 31.45
N ALA A 29 -27.69 26.53 30.77
CA ALA A 29 -26.76 27.38 30.04
C ALA A 29 -27.19 28.84 30.21
N GLN A 30 -26.73 29.48 31.29
CA GLN A 30 -26.67 30.94 31.43
C GLN A 30 -25.83 31.32 32.67
N ALA A 31 -25.01 32.37 32.49
CA ALA A 31 -24.21 33.14 33.47
C ALA A 31 -22.73 32.74 33.68
N VAL A 32 -21.82 33.33 32.89
CA VAL A 32 -20.52 33.89 33.34
C VAL A 32 -20.10 35.05 32.40
N PRO A 33 -19.64 36.23 32.89
CA PRO A 33 -19.37 37.41 32.09
C PRO A 33 -17.93 37.49 31.53
N THR A 34 -17.74 38.27 30.46
CA THR A 34 -16.46 38.59 29.81
C THR A 34 -15.68 39.71 30.54
N PRO A 35 -14.33 39.67 30.59
CA PRO A 35 -13.51 40.83 30.97
C PRO A 35 -12.79 41.48 29.76
N PRO A 36 -12.35 42.77 29.88
CA PRO A 36 -11.92 43.59 28.74
C PRO A 36 -10.41 43.54 28.46
N ALA A 37 -10.03 44.15 27.33
CA ALA A 37 -8.66 44.27 26.80
C ALA A 37 -7.88 45.46 27.42
N ASP A 38 -6.64 45.20 27.88
CA ASP A 38 -5.36 45.86 27.55
C ASP A 38 -4.31 45.83 28.69
N ALA A 39 -3.07 45.52 28.28
CA ALA A 39 -1.75 45.80 28.87
C ALA A 39 -1.39 45.37 30.32
N ALA A 40 -0.37 44.48 30.45
CA ALA A 40 0.92 44.73 31.11
C ALA A 40 1.60 43.44 31.63
N GLN A 41 2.93 43.41 31.54
CA GLN A 41 3.87 42.34 31.90
C GLN A 41 3.67 41.79 33.33
N LEU A 42 3.66 40.46 33.51
CA LEU A 42 3.87 39.80 34.81
C LEU A 42 4.75 38.55 34.67
N SER A 43 5.78 38.49 35.51
CA SER A 43 6.91 37.56 35.52
C SER A 43 6.57 36.15 36.01
N LEU A 44 7.39 35.18 35.58
CA LEU A 44 7.35 33.72 35.82
C LEU A 44 7.32 33.25 37.31
N GLY A 45 7.37 34.17 38.29
CA GLY A 45 7.38 33.84 39.73
C GLY A 45 6.01 33.69 40.40
N ALA A 46 4.91 34.16 39.78
CA ALA A 46 3.59 34.15 40.43
C ALA A 46 2.78 32.85 40.24
N LEU A 47 3.26 31.90 39.42
CA LEU A 47 2.56 30.65 39.09
C LEU A 47 2.92 29.45 40.01
N LEU A 48 3.80 29.65 40.99
CA LEU A 48 4.25 28.59 41.92
C LEU A 48 3.69 28.73 43.35
N GLY A 49 2.74 29.64 43.59
CA GLY A 49 2.27 29.99 44.94
C GLY A 49 0.90 29.44 45.39
N VAL A 50 0.11 28.82 44.51
CA VAL A 50 -1.24 28.32 44.88
C VAL A 50 -1.39 26.86 44.47
N GLY A 51 -0.51 26.01 45.01
CA GLY A 51 -0.52 24.56 44.85
C GLY A 51 -0.64 23.81 46.17
N SER A 52 -1.23 24.43 47.21
CA SER A 52 -1.33 23.84 48.55
C SER A 52 -2.64 24.24 49.25
N ALA A 53 -3.76 24.01 48.57
CA ALA A 53 -5.08 23.88 49.19
C ALA A 53 -6.08 23.47 48.11
N LEU A 54 -6.17 22.15 47.87
CA LEU A 54 -7.31 21.39 47.34
C LEU A 54 -6.83 19.95 47.06
N ALA A 55 -6.26 19.33 48.09
CA ALA A 55 -6.06 17.89 48.15
C ALA A 55 -7.35 17.29 48.74
N GLY A 56 -8.23 16.82 47.87
CA GLY A 56 -9.50 16.22 48.28
C GLY A 56 -10.40 15.96 47.08
N SER A 57 -10.30 14.74 46.54
CA SER A 57 -11.30 14.13 45.65
C SER A 57 -11.67 14.89 44.36
N ALA A 58 -10.79 14.89 43.33
CA ALA A 58 -11.17 15.00 41.90
C ALA A 58 -10.00 14.84 40.89
N LEU A 59 -9.03 13.93 41.10
CA LEU A 59 -8.07 13.55 40.03
C LEU A 59 -8.08 12.04 39.80
N ARG A 60 -8.96 11.58 38.89
CA ARG A 60 -8.94 10.24 38.27
C ARG A 60 -9.28 10.29 36.76
N SER A 61 -8.92 11.37 36.06
CA SER A 61 -9.01 11.41 34.60
C SER A 61 -7.75 12.03 34.00
N SER A 62 -7.09 11.25 33.13
CA SER A 62 -5.76 11.48 32.57
C SER A 62 -5.75 12.39 31.33
N SER A 63 -6.75 13.25 31.15
CA SER A 63 -6.82 14.16 30.00
C SER A 63 -5.76 15.29 30.07
N GLY A 64 -5.17 15.54 31.24
CA GLY A 64 -4.15 16.58 31.42
C GLY A 64 -2.75 16.22 30.90
N LEU A 65 -2.40 14.94 30.78
CA LEU A 65 -1.05 14.52 30.36
C LEU A 65 -0.86 14.64 28.83
N ALA A 66 -1.92 14.38 28.05
CA ALA A 66 -1.88 14.51 26.59
C ALA A 66 -1.73 15.96 26.13
N ALA A 67 -2.34 16.91 26.86
CA ALA A 67 -2.28 18.34 26.55
C ALA A 67 -0.90 18.96 26.86
N MET A 68 -0.21 18.55 27.93
CA MET A 68 1.13 19.07 28.26
C MET A 68 2.23 18.55 27.33
N VAL A 69 2.13 17.31 26.85
CA VAL A 69 3.11 16.71 25.93
C VAL A 69 2.94 17.25 24.50
N ALA A 70 1.72 17.57 24.07
CA ALA A 70 1.45 18.20 22.78
C ALA A 70 2.04 19.62 22.68
N PHE A 71 2.00 20.40 23.77
CA PHE A 71 2.53 21.78 23.78
C PHE A 71 4.06 21.87 23.92
N THR A 72 4.73 20.85 24.46
CA THR A 72 6.20 20.82 24.58
C THR A 72 6.91 20.16 23.39
N LEU A 73 6.21 19.36 22.57
CA LEU A 73 6.77 18.78 21.34
C LEU A 73 6.58 19.66 20.09
N ALA A 74 5.66 20.64 20.10
CA ALA A 74 5.52 21.64 19.05
C ALA A 74 6.51 22.83 19.15
N ALA A 75 7.29 22.93 20.24
CA ALA A 75 8.25 24.02 20.48
C ALA A 75 9.73 23.59 20.36
N CYS A 76 10.04 22.45 19.76
CA CYS A 76 11.41 22.02 19.49
C CYS A 76 11.63 21.74 17.99
N GLY A 77 11.26 22.70 17.15
CA GLY A 77 11.79 22.85 15.79
C GLY A 77 12.70 24.08 15.74
N GLY A 78 14.00 23.86 15.52
CA GLY A 78 14.95 24.91 15.12
C GLY A 78 15.65 25.68 16.25
N GLY A 79 16.81 25.18 16.68
CA GLY A 79 17.74 25.91 17.53
C GLY A 79 19.17 25.51 17.20
N GLY A 80 19.67 25.95 16.04
CA GLY A 80 21.09 25.92 15.70
C GLY A 80 21.64 27.33 15.83
N GLY A 81 22.36 27.60 16.91
CA GLY A 81 23.04 28.87 17.14
C GLY A 81 24.48 28.59 17.53
N ASP A 82 25.40 28.88 16.62
CA ASP A 82 26.77 29.30 16.92
C ASP A 82 27.15 30.33 15.86
N ALA A 83 27.21 31.59 16.28
CA ALA A 83 27.58 32.72 15.46
C ALA A 83 29.10 32.97 15.59
N ALA A 84 29.79 33.03 14.45
CA ALA A 84 31.12 33.60 14.33
C ALA A 84 31.04 34.92 13.51
N PRO A 85 31.85 35.95 13.83
CA PRO A 85 31.66 37.33 13.36
C PRO A 85 32.17 37.58 11.93
N PRO A 86 31.78 38.71 11.28
CA PRO A 86 32.00 38.91 9.85
C PRO A 86 33.35 39.55 9.52
N ALA A 87 33.88 39.21 8.34
CA ALA A 87 34.96 39.95 7.66
C ALA A 87 34.42 40.58 6.35
N PRO A 88 34.91 41.75 5.90
CA PRO A 88 34.27 42.55 4.86
C PRO A 88 34.87 42.40 3.45
N GLY A 89 34.00 42.51 2.42
CA GLY A 89 34.27 43.23 1.17
C GLY A 89 34.66 42.42 -0.09
N MET A 90 33.72 42.31 -1.05
CA MET A 90 33.97 42.46 -2.51
C MET A 90 32.62 42.63 -3.29
N PRO A 91 32.61 43.32 -4.46
CA PRO A 91 31.42 43.90 -5.08
C PRO A 91 30.62 42.93 -5.98
N PRO A 92 29.35 43.25 -6.33
CA PRO A 92 28.49 42.35 -7.10
C PRO A 92 28.76 42.42 -8.61
N ALA A 93 28.64 41.27 -9.29
CA ALA A 93 28.61 41.15 -10.75
C ALA A 93 27.16 41.34 -11.28
N PRO A 94 26.98 41.75 -12.56
CA PRO A 94 25.74 42.36 -13.05
C PRO A 94 24.63 41.33 -13.36
N GLY A 95 23.39 41.71 -13.07
CA GLY A 95 22.19 40.94 -13.42
C GLY A 95 21.78 41.09 -14.90
N PRO A 96 21.08 40.11 -15.50
CA PRO A 96 20.51 40.26 -16.84
C PRO A 96 19.18 41.03 -16.84
N ASN A 97 19.00 41.82 -17.91
CA ASN A 97 17.94 42.80 -18.15
C ASN A 97 16.48 42.27 -18.14
N PRO A 98 15.50 43.15 -17.82
CA PRO A 98 14.07 42.85 -17.82
C PRO A 98 13.42 42.89 -19.23
N GLY A 99 12.48 41.97 -19.48
CA GLY A 99 11.62 41.95 -20.66
C GLY A 99 10.51 43.02 -20.64
N PRO A 100 9.81 43.26 -21.77
CA PRO A 100 9.05 44.48 -22.02
C PRO A 100 7.66 44.50 -21.35
N ALA A 101 7.25 45.72 -20.97
CA ALA A 101 6.01 46.05 -20.28
C ALA A 101 4.73 45.92 -21.15
N PRO A 102 3.56 45.60 -20.56
CA PRO A 102 2.26 45.75 -21.22
C PRO A 102 1.71 47.18 -21.11
N ALA A 103 0.98 47.62 -22.14
CA ALA A 103 0.33 48.94 -22.27
C ALA A 103 -0.94 49.09 -21.38
N PRO A 104 -1.40 50.33 -21.08
CA PRO A 104 -2.37 50.60 -20.00
C PRO A 104 -3.82 50.80 -20.48
N GLY A 105 -4.80 50.53 -19.60
CA GLY A 105 -6.15 51.12 -19.70
C GLY A 105 -7.27 50.43 -18.91
N GLY A 106 -7.76 51.06 -17.84
CA GLY A 106 -9.06 50.76 -17.20
C GLY A 106 -9.14 51.17 -15.72
N ALA A 107 -9.96 52.18 -15.40
CA ALA A 107 -10.14 52.83 -14.08
C ALA A 107 -10.75 51.92 -12.98
N PRO A 108 -10.55 52.23 -11.67
CA PRO A 108 -11.01 51.39 -10.56
C PRO A 108 -12.52 51.54 -10.26
N GLN A 109 -13.22 50.42 -10.09
CA GLN A 109 -14.59 50.36 -9.57
C GLN A 109 -14.59 50.11 -8.05
N SER A 110 -15.52 50.77 -7.35
CA SER A 110 -15.75 50.76 -5.89
C SER A 110 -16.07 49.38 -5.30
N PRO A 111 -15.84 49.15 -3.99
CA PRO A 111 -16.14 47.86 -3.34
C PRO A 111 -17.65 47.61 -3.17
N PRO A 112 -18.12 46.35 -3.20
CA PRO A 112 -19.54 46.03 -3.08
C PRO A 112 -20.02 46.07 -1.61
N VAL A 113 -21.26 46.54 -1.44
CA VAL A 113 -22.02 46.56 -0.18
C VAL A 113 -22.48 45.13 0.17
N ALA A 114 -22.41 44.76 1.46
CA ALA A 114 -22.85 43.46 1.96
C ALA A 114 -24.38 43.27 1.87
N GLY A 115 -24.81 42.13 1.32
CA GLY A 115 -26.21 41.71 1.29
C GLY A 115 -26.68 41.04 2.60
N PRO A 116 -28.01 40.86 2.79
CA PRO A 116 -28.59 40.30 4.01
C PRO A 116 -28.30 38.79 4.19
N PRO A 117 -28.35 38.27 5.43
CA PRO A 117 -28.00 36.88 5.73
C PRO A 117 -29.00 35.86 5.17
N PRO A 118 -28.55 34.63 4.85
CA PRO A 118 -29.38 33.60 4.21
C PRO A 118 -30.36 32.90 5.18
N ASP A 119 -31.53 32.56 4.64
CA ASP A 119 -32.64 31.82 5.27
C ASP A 119 -32.28 30.32 5.45
N PRO A 120 -32.39 29.72 6.65
CA PRO A 120 -32.00 28.32 6.91
C PRO A 120 -32.91 27.25 6.27
N GLY A 121 -34.01 27.61 5.61
CA GLY A 121 -35.05 26.67 5.17
C GLY A 121 -34.95 26.12 3.75
N ARG A 122 -33.93 26.47 2.94
CA ARG A 122 -33.90 26.12 1.50
C ARG A 122 -32.66 25.31 1.11
N PRO A 123 -32.80 24.12 0.50
CA PRO A 123 -31.65 23.39 -0.03
C PRO A 123 -31.00 24.17 -1.19
N PRO A 124 -29.66 24.15 -1.33
CA PRO A 124 -28.95 24.92 -2.34
C PRO A 124 -29.26 24.41 -3.75
N ALA A 125 -29.54 25.34 -4.66
CA ALA A 125 -29.72 25.04 -6.08
C ALA A 125 -28.38 24.61 -6.73
N PRO A 126 -28.37 23.64 -7.67
CA PRO A 126 -27.16 23.22 -8.34
C PRO A 126 -26.58 24.32 -9.23
N ILE A 127 -25.26 24.50 -9.15
CA ILE A 127 -24.49 25.43 -9.99
C ILE A 127 -24.46 24.88 -11.43
N PRO A 128 -24.86 25.65 -12.45
CA PRO A 128 -24.82 25.18 -13.84
C PRO A 128 -23.37 25.10 -14.34
N THR A 129 -23.03 23.96 -14.94
CA THR A 129 -21.75 23.71 -15.62
C THR A 129 -21.67 24.53 -16.92
N PRO A 130 -20.61 25.31 -17.19
CA PRO A 130 -20.47 26.02 -18.45
C PRO A 130 -20.25 25.05 -19.62
N ALA A 131 -20.99 25.24 -20.71
CA ALA A 131 -20.88 24.46 -21.94
C ALA A 131 -19.53 24.72 -22.65
N PRO A 132 -18.90 23.69 -23.25
CA PRO A 132 -17.63 23.87 -23.97
C PRO A 132 -17.82 24.65 -25.27
N ALA A 133 -16.88 25.55 -25.55
CA ALA A 133 -16.81 26.30 -26.81
C ALA A 133 -16.50 25.38 -28.01
N PRO A 134 -17.04 25.65 -29.21
CA PRO A 134 -16.79 24.82 -30.39
C PRO A 134 -15.34 24.95 -30.88
N VAL A 135 -14.72 23.80 -31.17
CA VAL A 135 -13.36 23.70 -31.72
C VAL A 135 -13.38 24.02 -33.23
N PRO A 136 -12.48 24.87 -33.74
CA PRO A 136 -12.40 25.16 -35.17
C PRO A 136 -11.91 23.95 -35.98
N THR A 137 -12.54 23.72 -37.13
CA THR A 137 -12.26 22.61 -38.07
C THR A 137 -10.92 22.84 -38.79
N PRO A 138 -10.00 21.84 -38.85
CA PRO A 138 -8.76 21.96 -39.61
C PRO A 138 -9.01 21.80 -41.13
N PRO A 139 -8.19 22.44 -41.99
CA PRO A 139 -8.29 22.30 -43.44
C PRO A 139 -7.86 20.90 -43.92
N PRO A 140 -8.38 20.41 -45.06
CA PRO A 140 -8.10 19.05 -45.55
C PRO A 140 -6.63 18.88 -45.94
N ALA A 141 -6.04 17.76 -45.52
CA ALA A 141 -4.66 17.38 -45.80
C ALA A 141 -4.46 16.95 -47.27
N ALA A 142 -3.30 17.31 -47.83
CA ALA A 142 -2.89 16.93 -49.18
C ALA A 142 -2.65 15.41 -49.31
N THR A 143 -3.07 14.87 -50.45
CA THR A 143 -2.98 13.45 -50.81
C THR A 143 -1.51 13.03 -51.00
N PRO A 144 -1.01 11.98 -50.32
CA PRO A 144 0.34 11.46 -50.58
C PRO A 144 0.38 10.62 -51.87
N SER A 145 1.46 10.80 -52.63
CA SER A 145 1.81 10.06 -53.85
C SER A 145 2.24 8.62 -53.53
N PRO A 146 1.94 7.60 -54.37
CA PRO A 146 2.18 6.20 -54.05
C PRO A 146 3.67 5.81 -54.10
N THR A 147 4.15 5.17 -53.04
CA THR A 147 5.49 4.54 -52.94
C THR A 147 5.56 3.26 -53.78
N PRO A 148 6.64 3.00 -54.54
CA PRO A 148 6.78 1.78 -55.36
C PRO A 148 6.88 0.48 -54.55
N ALA A 149 6.31 -0.59 -55.09
CA ALA A 149 6.26 -1.93 -54.51
C ALA A 149 7.66 -2.61 -54.41
N PRO A 150 7.93 -3.37 -53.32
CA PRO A 150 9.18 -4.13 -53.20
C PRO A 150 9.20 -5.39 -54.06
N ALA A 151 10.40 -5.73 -54.56
CA ALA A 151 10.69 -6.90 -55.40
C ALA A 151 10.57 -8.23 -54.63
N PRO A 152 10.23 -9.35 -55.33
CA PRO A 152 10.00 -10.64 -54.68
C PRO A 152 11.30 -11.32 -54.21
N VAL A 153 11.24 -11.89 -53.00
CA VAL A 153 12.30 -12.72 -52.39
C VAL A 153 12.19 -14.16 -52.91
N PRO A 154 13.31 -14.83 -53.26
CA PRO A 154 13.27 -16.18 -53.83
C PRO A 154 12.87 -17.26 -52.80
N THR A 155 12.07 -18.21 -53.29
CA THR A 155 11.51 -19.37 -52.59
C THR A 155 12.60 -20.40 -52.21
N PRO A 156 12.68 -20.89 -50.96
CA PRO A 156 13.53 -22.03 -50.61
C PRO A 156 12.98 -23.36 -51.16
N ALA A 157 13.90 -24.19 -51.66
CA ALA A 157 13.61 -25.52 -52.23
C ALA A 157 13.02 -26.51 -51.20
N PRO A 158 12.16 -27.45 -51.62
CA PRO A 158 11.54 -28.42 -50.72
C PRO A 158 12.53 -29.48 -50.24
N GLY A 159 12.58 -29.69 -48.92
CA GLY A 159 13.33 -30.77 -48.27
C GLY A 159 12.69 -32.15 -48.50
N PRO A 160 13.49 -33.24 -48.41
CA PRO A 160 13.06 -34.59 -48.77
C PRO A 160 12.03 -35.20 -47.82
N ALA A 161 11.17 -36.04 -48.39
CA ALA A 161 10.04 -36.73 -47.76
C ALA A 161 10.45 -37.75 -46.67
N PRO A 162 9.63 -37.93 -45.62
CA PRO A 162 9.86 -38.95 -44.60
C PRO A 162 9.51 -40.37 -45.07
N THR A 163 10.40 -41.31 -44.76
CA THR A 163 10.28 -42.75 -44.98
C THR A 163 9.12 -43.37 -44.17
N PRO A 164 8.34 -44.33 -44.72
CA PRO A 164 7.22 -44.96 -43.99
C PRO A 164 7.67 -45.93 -42.90
N ALA A 165 6.99 -45.91 -41.75
CA ALA A 165 7.09 -46.91 -40.69
C ALA A 165 6.13 -48.11 -40.97
N PRO A 166 6.51 -49.35 -40.61
CA PRO A 166 5.77 -50.57 -40.95
C PRO A 166 4.49 -50.78 -40.09
N PRO A 167 3.51 -51.57 -40.57
CA PRO A 167 2.19 -51.69 -39.95
C PRO A 167 2.07 -52.85 -38.95
N GLY A 168 1.25 -52.62 -37.91
CA GLY A 168 0.37 -53.65 -37.34
C GLY A 168 0.80 -54.33 -36.03
N ALA A 169 0.16 -53.94 -34.93
CA ALA A 169 -0.22 -54.86 -33.86
C ALA A 169 -1.57 -54.41 -33.26
N THR A 170 -2.53 -55.33 -33.27
CA THR A 170 -3.90 -55.28 -32.76
C THR A 170 -4.01 -55.01 -31.25
N PRO A 171 -5.09 -54.39 -30.76
CA PRO A 171 -5.30 -54.16 -29.32
C PRO A 171 -5.72 -55.46 -28.61
N SER A 172 -5.03 -55.78 -27.51
CA SER A 172 -5.37 -56.88 -26.58
C SER A 172 -6.21 -56.32 -25.41
N PRO A 173 -7.23 -57.04 -24.92
CA PRO A 173 -8.20 -56.50 -23.96
C PRO A 173 -7.63 -56.34 -22.54
N ALA A 174 -8.19 -55.36 -21.83
CA ALA A 174 -7.83 -54.99 -20.46
C ALA A 174 -8.13 -56.11 -19.45
N PRO A 175 -7.21 -56.44 -18.51
CA PRO A 175 -7.51 -57.33 -17.40
C PRO A 175 -8.31 -56.62 -16.29
N THR A 176 -9.33 -57.33 -15.81
CA THR A 176 -10.27 -57.03 -14.74
C THR A 176 -9.59 -56.79 -13.37
N PRO A 177 -10.07 -55.85 -12.52
CA PRO A 177 -9.50 -55.63 -11.19
C PRO A 177 -9.76 -56.82 -10.24
N SER A 178 -8.71 -57.22 -9.52
CA SER A 178 -8.73 -58.24 -8.46
C SER A 178 -9.43 -57.73 -7.18
N PRO A 179 -10.21 -58.56 -6.46
CA PRO A 179 -10.91 -58.15 -5.25
C PRO A 179 -9.95 -57.88 -4.07
N ALA A 180 -10.34 -56.91 -3.23
CA ALA A 180 -9.62 -56.49 -2.04
C ALA A 180 -9.65 -57.57 -0.92
N PRO A 181 -8.55 -57.80 -0.18
CA PRO A 181 -8.55 -58.71 0.97
C PRO A 181 -9.31 -58.13 2.17
N ALA A 182 -10.02 -59.00 2.90
CA ALA A 182 -10.76 -58.69 4.12
C ALA A 182 -9.84 -58.25 5.29
N PRO A 183 -10.31 -57.37 6.20
CA PRO A 183 -9.53 -56.93 7.35
C PRO A 183 -9.37 -58.04 8.41
N ALA A 184 -8.15 -58.21 8.90
CA ALA A 184 -7.80 -59.10 10.01
C ALA A 184 -8.23 -58.50 11.38
N PRO A 185 -8.56 -59.34 12.38
CA PRO A 185 -9.09 -58.89 13.67
C PRO A 185 -8.04 -58.19 14.56
N THR A 186 -8.51 -57.19 15.30
CA THR A 186 -7.77 -56.35 16.24
C THR A 186 -7.28 -57.15 17.47
N PRO A 187 -5.98 -57.11 17.82
CA PRO A 187 -5.49 -57.67 19.08
C PRO A 187 -5.85 -56.78 20.29
N ALA A 188 -6.13 -57.44 21.42
CA ALA A 188 -6.45 -56.81 22.70
C ALA A 188 -5.27 -55.98 23.29
N PRO A 189 -5.55 -54.93 24.08
CA PRO A 189 -4.52 -54.05 24.63
C PRO A 189 -3.68 -54.74 25.73
N SER A 190 -2.35 -54.62 25.59
CA SER A 190 -1.34 -55.01 26.58
C SER A 190 -1.03 -53.82 27.51
N PRO A 191 -0.75 -54.03 28.81
CA PRO A 191 -0.61 -52.94 29.79
C PRO A 191 0.62 -52.05 29.56
N THR A 192 0.40 -50.74 29.77
CA THR A 192 1.36 -49.64 29.64
C THR A 192 2.56 -49.75 30.59
N PRO A 193 3.81 -49.76 30.09
CA PRO A 193 5.02 -49.58 30.91
C PRO A 193 5.22 -48.12 31.33
N ALA A 194 5.81 -47.91 32.50
CA ALA A 194 6.10 -46.59 33.08
C ALA A 194 7.07 -45.74 32.22
N PRO A 195 7.01 -44.39 32.29
CA PRO A 195 7.78 -43.50 31.42
C PRO A 195 9.29 -43.55 31.70
N ALA A 196 10.09 -43.71 30.65
CA ALA A 196 11.54 -43.52 30.67
C ALA A 196 11.90 -42.02 30.62
N PRO A 197 13.00 -41.59 31.25
CA PRO A 197 13.42 -40.19 31.29
C PRO A 197 13.81 -39.64 29.90
N ALA A 198 13.48 -38.37 29.67
CA ALA A 198 13.65 -37.66 28.41
C ALA A 198 15.13 -37.57 27.97
N PRO A 199 15.44 -37.75 26.67
CA PRO A 199 16.79 -37.57 26.14
C PRO A 199 17.22 -36.09 26.18
N SER A 200 18.48 -35.87 26.55
CA SER A 200 19.16 -34.58 26.58
C SER A 200 19.27 -33.98 25.15
N PRO A 201 19.14 -32.65 24.97
CA PRO A 201 19.23 -32.01 23.66
C PRO A 201 20.61 -32.22 23.01
N SER A 202 20.61 -32.69 21.77
CA SER A 202 21.79 -32.82 20.93
C SER A 202 22.42 -31.44 20.66
N PRO A 203 23.77 -31.29 20.72
CA PRO A 203 24.43 -30.02 20.42
C PRO A 203 24.17 -29.59 18.97
N SER A 204 23.86 -28.31 18.81
CA SER A 204 23.68 -27.62 17.53
C SER A 204 24.91 -27.81 16.62
N PRO A 205 24.75 -28.03 15.29
CA PRO A 205 25.89 -28.17 14.39
C PRO A 205 26.78 -26.91 14.43
N SER A 206 28.09 -27.15 14.51
CA SER A 206 29.14 -26.13 14.47
C SER A 206 29.07 -25.34 13.14
N PRO A 207 29.23 -24.01 13.13
CA PRO A 207 29.11 -23.21 11.92
C PRO A 207 30.19 -23.58 10.89
N SER A 208 29.74 -23.85 9.66
CA SER A 208 30.60 -24.01 8.48
C SER A 208 31.44 -22.74 8.26
N PRO A 209 32.72 -22.84 7.86
CA PRO A 209 33.58 -21.68 7.66
C PRO A 209 33.03 -20.72 6.60
N THR A 210 33.00 -19.44 6.97
CA THR A 210 32.50 -18.30 6.20
C THR A 210 33.24 -18.09 4.88
N PRO A 211 32.55 -17.88 3.74
CA PRO A 211 33.18 -17.45 2.50
C PRO A 211 33.85 -16.07 2.65
N PRO A 212 35.12 -15.89 2.26
CA PRO A 212 35.75 -14.57 2.23
C PRO A 212 34.99 -13.62 1.29
N GLY A 213 34.65 -12.41 1.74
CA GLY A 213 34.13 -11.32 0.88
C GLY A 213 32.64 -10.99 1.01
N VAL A 214 31.86 -11.66 1.87
CA VAL A 214 30.43 -11.32 2.08
C VAL A 214 30.29 -10.06 2.95
N ARG A 215 29.60 -9.03 2.45
CA ARG A 215 29.28 -7.78 3.17
C ARG A 215 28.33 -8.05 4.34
N ARG A 216 28.67 -7.56 5.53
CA ARG A 216 28.00 -7.89 6.80
C ARG A 216 27.75 -6.66 7.67
N PRO A 217 26.63 -6.61 8.42
CA PRO A 217 26.43 -5.61 9.45
C PRO A 217 27.49 -5.78 10.56
N GLN A 218 28.16 -4.69 10.89
CA GLN A 218 29.16 -4.61 11.96
C GLN A 218 28.53 -4.41 13.33
N THR A 219 27.30 -3.87 13.38
CA THR A 219 26.57 -3.64 14.63
C THR A 219 25.14 -4.18 14.58
N PRO A 220 24.49 -4.46 15.73
CA PRO A 220 23.08 -4.81 15.79
C PRO A 220 22.16 -3.77 15.14
N GLU A 221 22.50 -2.48 15.24
CA GLU A 221 21.75 -1.37 14.66
C GLU A 221 21.78 -1.42 13.14
N GLN A 222 22.94 -1.68 12.53
CA GLN A 222 23.05 -1.85 11.07
C GLN A 222 22.24 -3.04 10.56
N ALA A 223 22.23 -4.14 11.32
CA ALA A 223 21.40 -5.32 11.03
C ALA A 223 19.91 -4.97 11.14
N ALA A 224 19.49 -4.35 12.25
CA ALA A 224 18.11 -3.97 12.50
C ALA A 224 17.59 -2.95 11.47
N ALA A 225 18.36 -1.92 11.15
CA ALA A 225 18.00 -0.92 10.14
C ALA A 225 17.83 -1.53 8.74
N PHE A 226 18.69 -2.49 8.37
CA PHE A 226 18.53 -3.22 7.10
C PHE A 226 17.26 -4.07 7.09
N ILE A 227 17.03 -4.85 8.16
CA ILE A 227 15.83 -5.71 8.28
C ILE A 227 14.56 -4.86 8.25
N LEU A 228 14.55 -3.71 8.93
CA LEU A 228 13.41 -2.78 8.98
C LEU A 228 13.12 -2.07 7.65
N ARG A 229 14.07 -2.05 6.70
CA ARG A 229 13.81 -1.65 5.30
C ARG A 229 13.24 -2.81 4.48
N CYS A 230 13.73 -4.03 4.73
CA CYS A 230 13.24 -5.24 4.08
C CYS A 230 11.79 -5.60 4.47
N LYS A 231 11.43 -5.37 5.73
CA LYS A 231 10.10 -5.64 6.32
C LYS A 231 9.83 -4.69 7.49
N HIS A 232 8.62 -4.63 8.01
CA HIS A 232 8.20 -3.63 9.00
C HIS A 232 8.43 -4.00 10.48
N TYR A 233 9.15 -5.07 10.78
CA TYR A 233 9.52 -5.46 12.15
C TYR A 233 10.82 -6.24 12.14
N VAL A 234 11.49 -6.34 13.29
CA VAL A 234 12.72 -7.11 13.46
C VAL A 234 12.71 -7.85 14.79
N THR A 235 13.39 -9.00 14.85
CA THR A 235 13.62 -9.77 16.08
C THR A 235 15.11 -9.86 16.39
N GLU A 236 15.46 -10.06 17.66
CA GLU A 236 16.85 -10.27 18.08
C GLU A 236 17.49 -11.49 17.38
N GLN A 237 16.69 -12.53 17.13
CA GLN A 237 17.13 -13.70 16.38
C GLN A 237 17.54 -13.32 14.95
N GLU A 238 16.74 -12.52 14.24
CA GLU A 238 17.06 -12.12 12.87
C GLU A 238 18.27 -11.19 12.81
N ILE A 239 18.45 -10.33 13.83
CA ILE A 239 19.66 -9.51 13.98
C ILE A 239 20.90 -10.42 14.06
N ALA A 240 20.87 -11.44 14.92
CA ALA A 240 21.96 -12.39 15.05
C ALA A 240 22.19 -13.21 13.75
N GLU A 241 21.12 -13.64 13.10
CA GLU A 241 21.18 -14.39 11.83
C GLU A 241 21.84 -13.57 10.72
N ILE A 242 21.43 -12.32 10.49
CA ILE A 242 22.03 -11.50 9.43
C ILE A 242 23.48 -11.10 9.73
N GLN A 243 23.85 -10.92 11.01
CA GLN A 243 25.25 -10.71 11.39
C GLN A 243 26.12 -11.93 11.05
N GLN A 244 25.56 -13.14 11.19
CA GLN A 244 26.25 -14.39 10.85
C GLN A 244 26.23 -14.71 9.34
N MET A 245 25.18 -14.37 8.62
CA MET A 245 25.03 -14.69 7.20
C MET A 245 25.63 -13.62 6.28
N GLY A 246 25.47 -12.33 6.63
CA GLY A 246 25.66 -11.19 5.75
C GLY A 246 24.38 -10.77 5.03
N TYR A 247 24.40 -9.55 4.47
CA TYR A 247 23.19 -8.91 3.92
C TYR A 247 22.56 -9.69 2.77
N GLU A 248 23.35 -9.99 1.73
CA GLU A 248 22.84 -10.62 0.52
C GLU A 248 22.40 -12.07 0.74
N PRO A 249 23.17 -12.95 1.40
CA PRO A 249 22.71 -14.32 1.67
C PRO A 249 21.47 -14.39 2.55
N TRP A 250 21.34 -13.50 3.54
CA TRP A 250 20.13 -13.40 4.36
C TRP A 250 18.93 -12.97 3.51
N LEU A 251 19.11 -11.96 2.65
CA LEU A 251 18.06 -11.49 1.76
C LEU A 251 17.63 -12.58 0.77
N ASP A 252 18.59 -13.31 0.19
CA ASP A 252 18.31 -14.44 -0.71
C ASP A 252 17.48 -15.52 0.00
N ALA A 253 17.77 -15.82 1.26
CA ALA A 253 16.97 -16.75 2.07
C ALA A 253 15.53 -16.25 2.26
N GLN A 254 15.32 -14.95 2.51
CA GLN A 254 13.98 -14.37 2.62
C GLN A 254 13.20 -14.43 1.31
N LEU A 255 13.86 -14.15 0.17
CA LEU A 255 13.25 -14.18 -1.16
C LEU A 255 12.96 -15.61 -1.66
N ALA A 256 13.69 -16.61 -1.14
CA ALA A 256 13.48 -18.02 -1.43
C ALA A 256 12.43 -18.68 -0.52
N ALA A 257 12.12 -18.09 0.63
CA ALA A 257 11.24 -18.70 1.63
C ALA A 257 9.82 -18.92 1.06
N PRO A 258 9.24 -20.13 1.22
CA PRO A 258 7.85 -20.37 0.85
C PRO A 258 6.91 -19.52 1.71
N GLN A 259 5.72 -19.22 1.20
CA GLN A 259 4.69 -18.62 2.03
C GLN A 259 4.25 -19.64 3.10
N ARG A 260 4.30 -19.22 4.36
CA ARG A 260 3.93 -20.03 5.54
C ARG A 260 2.62 -19.57 6.17
N GLU A 261 2.29 -18.30 6.03
CA GLU A 261 1.06 -17.77 6.59
C GLU A 261 -0.17 -18.22 5.80
N MET A 262 -1.26 -18.38 6.56
CA MET A 262 -2.61 -18.46 6.01
C MET A 262 -2.92 -17.30 5.06
N THR A 263 -3.60 -17.62 3.96
CA THR A 263 -4.06 -16.66 2.96
C THR A 263 -5.22 -15.79 3.46
N GLY A 264 -5.45 -14.64 2.81
CA GLY A 264 -6.64 -13.81 2.99
C GLY A 264 -7.92 -14.60 2.76
N TRP A 265 -7.93 -15.45 1.72
CA TRP A 265 -9.08 -16.30 1.43
C TRP A 265 -9.39 -17.27 2.58
N GLN A 266 -8.36 -17.96 3.09
CA GLN A 266 -8.51 -18.87 4.23
C GLN A 266 -8.94 -18.12 5.49
N TRP A 267 -8.45 -16.90 5.71
CA TRP A 267 -8.94 -16.05 6.79
C TRP A 267 -10.44 -15.78 6.66
N ALA A 268 -10.90 -15.33 5.50
CA ALA A 268 -12.32 -15.01 5.27
C ALA A 268 -13.23 -16.25 5.43
N MET A 269 -12.77 -17.43 4.98
CA MET A 269 -13.46 -18.70 5.23
C MET A 269 -13.53 -19.02 6.73
N ARG A 270 -12.42 -18.86 7.47
CA ARG A 270 -12.35 -19.11 8.92
C ARG A 270 -13.26 -18.18 9.71
N GLU A 271 -13.39 -16.92 9.28
CA GLU A 271 -14.32 -15.94 9.87
C GLU A 271 -15.80 -16.22 9.55
N GLY A 272 -16.09 -17.22 8.71
CA GLY A 272 -17.45 -17.58 8.30
C GLY A 272 -18.12 -16.48 7.49
N LEU A 273 -17.36 -15.81 6.60
CA LEU A 273 -17.90 -14.75 5.74
C LEU A 273 -18.60 -15.30 4.49
N ASN A 274 -18.52 -16.62 4.27
CA ASN A 274 -19.17 -17.34 3.17
C ASN A 274 -20.59 -17.78 3.57
N THR A 275 -21.42 -16.82 3.99
CA THR A 275 -22.83 -17.05 4.31
C THR A 275 -23.71 -15.97 3.67
N GLU A 276 -25.01 -16.26 3.53
CA GLU A 276 -25.99 -15.29 2.99
C GLU A 276 -25.99 -13.97 3.79
N GLU A 277 -25.80 -14.06 5.11
CA GLU A 277 -25.73 -12.90 6.01
C GLU A 277 -24.52 -11.99 5.72
N HIS A 278 -23.36 -12.58 5.39
CA HIS A 278 -22.10 -11.85 5.23
C HIS A 278 -21.74 -11.53 3.78
N LEU A 279 -22.56 -11.99 2.84
CA LEU A 279 -22.28 -11.98 1.42
C LEU A 279 -21.90 -10.60 0.86
N ASN A 280 -22.48 -9.53 1.40
CA ASN A 280 -22.24 -8.16 0.97
C ASN A 280 -21.51 -7.31 2.03
N THR A 281 -20.93 -7.96 3.03
CA THR A 281 -20.21 -7.25 4.10
C THR A 281 -18.74 -7.03 3.76
N GLN A 282 -18.22 -5.88 4.17
CA GLN A 282 -16.84 -5.48 3.92
C GLN A 282 -15.99 -5.66 5.19
N HIS A 283 -15.10 -6.67 5.18
CA HIS A 283 -14.20 -7.03 6.26
C HIS A 283 -12.72 -6.97 5.83
N THR A 284 -12.40 -6.33 4.69
CA THR A 284 -11.02 -6.19 4.19
C THR A 284 -10.09 -5.48 5.18
N GLY A 285 -10.59 -4.51 5.96
CA GLY A 285 -9.81 -3.87 7.02
C GLY A 285 -9.33 -4.88 8.08
N TYR A 286 -10.24 -5.69 8.62
CA TYR A 286 -9.90 -6.74 9.59
C TYR A 286 -8.89 -7.75 9.03
N MET A 287 -9.09 -8.19 7.79
CA MET A 287 -8.19 -9.13 7.11
C MET A 287 -6.79 -8.52 6.95
N SER A 288 -6.70 -7.33 6.34
CA SER A 288 -5.42 -6.73 6.00
C SER A 288 -4.59 -6.39 7.24
N TRP A 289 -5.24 -5.92 8.31
CA TRP A 289 -4.59 -5.70 9.59
C TRP A 289 -4.14 -7.00 10.26
N PHE A 290 -4.97 -8.05 10.24
CA PHE A 290 -4.57 -9.38 10.72
C PHE A 290 -3.30 -9.86 10.00
N MET A 291 -3.27 -9.73 8.67
CA MET A 291 -2.10 -10.14 7.87
C MET A 291 -0.88 -9.29 8.21
N LEU A 292 -0.99 -7.97 8.19
CA LEU A 292 0.18 -7.09 8.38
C LEU A 292 0.72 -7.12 9.83
N MET A 293 -0.12 -7.35 10.84
CA MET A 293 0.31 -7.42 12.23
C MET A 293 0.80 -8.81 12.65
N ASN A 294 0.57 -9.86 11.87
CA ASN A 294 1.12 -11.17 12.17
C ASN A 294 2.60 -11.26 11.74
N PRO A 295 3.56 -11.55 12.63
CA PRO A 295 4.99 -11.56 12.31
C PRO A 295 5.43 -12.86 11.59
N VAL A 296 4.76 -13.17 10.48
CA VAL A 296 5.07 -14.27 9.56
C VAL A 296 5.20 -13.69 8.16
N ASP A 297 6.15 -14.19 7.37
CA ASP A 297 6.39 -13.78 5.97
C ASP A 297 6.53 -12.25 5.77
N GLY A 298 7.19 -11.57 6.72
CA GLY A 298 7.26 -10.11 6.77
C GLY A 298 7.79 -9.46 5.49
N MET A 299 8.84 -10.03 4.88
CA MET A 299 9.40 -9.56 3.60
C MET A 299 8.35 -9.62 2.49
N ARG A 300 7.66 -10.76 2.36
CA ARG A 300 6.65 -11.02 1.32
C ARG A 300 5.49 -10.05 1.47
N LYS A 301 5.00 -9.84 2.70
CA LYS A 301 3.94 -8.87 3.01
C LYS A 301 4.33 -7.45 2.69
N ARG A 302 5.56 -7.07 3.04
CA ARG A 302 6.06 -5.70 2.80
C ARG A 302 6.11 -5.39 1.30
N VAL A 303 6.56 -6.35 0.50
CA VAL A 303 6.59 -6.26 -0.97
C VAL A 303 5.17 -6.34 -1.55
N ALA A 304 4.31 -7.23 -1.06
CA ALA A 304 2.91 -7.29 -1.49
C ALA A 304 2.14 -5.99 -1.19
N LEU A 305 2.39 -5.36 -0.04
CA LEU A 305 1.82 -4.06 0.28
C LEU A 305 2.33 -2.98 -0.69
N ALA A 306 3.63 -2.94 -0.97
CA ALA A 306 4.18 -2.03 -1.98
C ALA A 306 3.54 -2.24 -3.36
N TRP A 307 3.26 -3.49 -3.75
CA TRP A 307 2.52 -3.78 -4.98
C TRP A 307 1.06 -3.34 -4.92
N SER A 308 0.39 -3.48 -3.77
CA SER A 308 -0.99 -3.01 -3.62
C SER A 308 -1.11 -1.49 -3.78
N GLU A 309 -0.02 -0.78 -3.54
CA GLU A 309 0.08 0.66 -3.67
C GLU A 309 0.45 1.14 -5.08
N ILE A 310 0.91 0.23 -5.95
CA ILE A 310 1.25 0.48 -7.35
C ILE A 310 0.14 -0.03 -8.27
N LEU A 311 -0.38 -1.24 -8.01
CA LEU A 311 -1.37 -1.95 -8.81
C LEU A 311 -2.74 -1.86 -8.13
N VAL A 312 -3.18 -0.63 -7.91
CA VAL A 312 -4.19 -0.23 -6.93
C VAL A 312 -5.55 -0.90 -7.14
N VAL A 313 -6.11 -1.46 -6.06
CA VAL A 313 -7.53 -1.83 -5.94
C VAL A 313 -8.03 -1.34 -4.58
N ALA A 314 -9.02 -0.44 -4.57
CA ALA A 314 -9.59 0.11 -3.34
C ALA A 314 -10.82 -0.69 -2.89
N SER A 315 -10.74 -1.34 -1.72
CA SER A 315 -11.82 -2.20 -1.20
C SER A 315 -13.18 -1.49 -1.04
N ARG A 316 -13.18 -0.18 -0.78
CA ARG A 316 -14.38 0.66 -0.70
C ARG A 316 -15.13 0.84 -2.03
N GLU A 317 -14.43 0.67 -3.15
CA GLU A 317 -14.99 0.82 -4.51
C GLU A 317 -15.25 -0.53 -5.18
N VAL A 318 -14.92 -1.65 -4.53
CA VAL A 318 -15.26 -2.99 -4.99
C VAL A 318 -16.69 -3.33 -4.55
N LEU A 319 -17.66 -2.83 -5.31
CA LEU A 319 -19.10 -2.95 -5.05
C LEU A 319 -19.74 -4.16 -5.75
N ILE A 320 -19.20 -5.35 -5.46
CA ILE A 320 -19.68 -6.63 -5.99
C ILE A 320 -20.07 -7.58 -4.85
N GLU A 321 -20.75 -8.67 -5.17
CA GLU A 321 -21.03 -9.74 -4.21
C GLU A 321 -19.71 -10.36 -3.69
N SER A 322 -19.66 -10.70 -2.40
CA SER A 322 -18.48 -11.24 -1.73
C SER A 322 -17.25 -10.33 -1.80
N PRO A 323 -17.37 -9.01 -1.50
CA PRO A 323 -16.30 -8.05 -1.73
C PRO A 323 -15.05 -8.35 -0.88
N THR A 324 -15.24 -8.86 0.34
CA THR A 324 -14.11 -9.31 1.18
C THR A 324 -13.35 -10.46 0.53
N PHE A 325 -14.03 -11.43 -0.08
CA PHE A 325 -13.38 -12.55 -0.79
C PHE A 325 -12.68 -12.10 -2.07
N ALA A 326 -13.24 -11.11 -2.77
CA ALA A 326 -12.59 -10.51 -3.93
C ALA A 326 -11.26 -9.83 -3.54
N MET A 327 -11.28 -9.02 -2.48
CA MET A 327 -10.08 -8.38 -1.95
C MET A 327 -9.08 -9.37 -1.35
N ALA A 328 -9.56 -10.44 -0.72
CA ALA A 328 -8.72 -11.54 -0.25
C ALA A 328 -7.99 -12.24 -1.40
N ALA A 329 -8.70 -12.56 -2.48
CA ALA A 329 -8.09 -13.15 -3.68
C ALA A 329 -7.07 -12.22 -4.35
N TYR A 330 -7.33 -10.91 -4.37
CA TYR A 330 -6.39 -9.91 -4.83
C TYR A 330 -5.13 -9.84 -3.94
N TRP A 331 -5.27 -9.79 -2.61
CA TRP A 331 -4.14 -9.84 -1.67
C TRP A 331 -3.30 -11.11 -1.84
N ASP A 332 -3.96 -12.27 -1.96
CA ASP A 332 -3.31 -13.56 -2.15
C ASP A 332 -2.53 -13.63 -3.48
N LEU A 333 -3.04 -12.99 -4.53
CA LEU A 333 -2.34 -12.83 -5.80
C LEU A 333 -1.05 -12.03 -5.61
N LEU A 334 -1.09 -10.90 -4.89
CA LEU A 334 0.10 -10.08 -4.62
C LEU A 334 1.12 -10.85 -3.78
N MET A 335 0.69 -11.56 -2.73
CA MET A 335 1.57 -12.37 -1.89
C MET A 335 2.26 -13.49 -2.67
N ARG A 336 1.54 -14.17 -3.56
CA ARG A 336 2.07 -15.23 -4.42
C ARG A 336 3.06 -14.70 -5.45
N ASN A 337 2.79 -13.53 -6.03
CA ASN A 337 3.63 -12.93 -7.07
C ASN A 337 4.73 -11.99 -6.53
N ALA A 338 4.79 -11.73 -5.22
CA ALA A 338 5.71 -10.75 -4.63
C ALA A 338 7.18 -10.90 -5.09
N PHE A 339 7.62 -12.14 -5.33
CA PHE A 339 8.98 -12.50 -5.77
C PHE A 339 8.98 -13.27 -7.11
N GLY A 340 7.91 -13.13 -7.91
CA GLY A 340 7.74 -13.81 -9.18
C GLY A 340 8.29 -13.01 -10.37
N ASN A 341 7.60 -13.10 -11.50
CA ASN A 341 7.90 -12.30 -12.69
C ASN A 341 6.80 -11.25 -12.91
N TYR A 342 7.20 -10.01 -13.21
CA TYR A 342 6.27 -8.91 -13.41
C TYR A 342 5.24 -9.16 -14.51
N ARG A 343 5.62 -9.83 -15.61
CA ARG A 343 4.69 -10.15 -16.71
C ARG A 343 3.59 -11.11 -16.26
N THR A 344 3.92 -12.08 -15.43
CA THR A 344 2.93 -13.01 -14.83
C THR A 344 1.97 -12.22 -13.95
N MET A 345 2.49 -11.38 -13.06
CA MET A 345 1.66 -10.58 -12.16
C MET A 345 0.73 -9.63 -12.91
N LEU A 346 1.22 -8.95 -13.96
CA LEU A 346 0.42 -8.04 -14.79
C LEU A 346 -0.75 -8.79 -15.47
N GLY A 347 -0.50 -10.00 -15.98
CA GLY A 347 -1.53 -10.82 -16.59
C GLY A 347 -2.57 -11.35 -15.61
N GLU A 348 -2.14 -11.79 -14.43
CA GLU A 348 -3.07 -12.26 -13.40
C GLU A 348 -3.93 -11.11 -12.85
N ILE A 349 -3.37 -9.92 -12.66
CA ILE A 349 -4.11 -8.73 -12.22
C ILE A 349 -5.10 -8.28 -13.28
N SER A 350 -4.74 -8.33 -14.56
CA SER A 350 -5.62 -7.97 -15.68
C SER A 350 -6.91 -8.78 -15.74
N LEU A 351 -6.90 -9.99 -15.17
CA LEU A 351 -8.05 -10.89 -15.11
C LEU A 351 -8.57 -11.10 -13.69
N ASN A 352 -8.10 -10.34 -12.70
CA ASN A 352 -8.59 -10.45 -11.33
C ASN A 352 -9.98 -9.78 -11.20
N PRO A 353 -11.01 -10.44 -10.64
CA PRO A 353 -12.34 -9.84 -10.52
C PRO A 353 -12.43 -8.57 -9.67
N ALA A 354 -11.61 -8.41 -8.62
CA ALA A 354 -11.59 -7.19 -7.82
C ALA A 354 -11.02 -6.02 -8.63
N MET A 355 -9.93 -6.24 -9.36
CA MET A 355 -9.37 -5.28 -10.31
C MET A 355 -10.36 -4.92 -11.41
N GLY A 356 -11.01 -5.94 -11.99
CA GLY A 356 -11.97 -5.73 -13.06
C GLY A 356 -13.23 -4.99 -12.61
N ALA A 357 -13.70 -5.22 -11.39
CA ALA A 357 -14.78 -4.43 -10.80
C ALA A 357 -14.35 -2.98 -10.53
N TYR A 358 -13.14 -2.80 -10.00
CA TYR A 358 -12.60 -1.48 -9.64
C TYR A 358 -12.37 -0.58 -10.86
N LEU A 359 -11.84 -1.14 -11.97
CA LEU A 359 -11.50 -0.40 -13.19
C LEU A 359 -12.38 -0.75 -14.39
N SER A 360 -13.57 -1.28 -14.11
CA SER A 360 -14.64 -1.47 -15.10
C SER A 360 -14.28 -2.37 -16.31
N SER A 361 -13.27 -3.24 -16.18
CA SER A 361 -12.98 -4.27 -17.20
C SER A 361 -13.84 -5.53 -17.02
N LEU A 362 -14.34 -5.79 -15.81
CA LEU A 362 -15.29 -6.87 -15.54
C LEU A 362 -16.63 -6.58 -16.24
N GLY A 363 -17.01 -7.45 -17.16
CA GLY A 363 -18.22 -7.30 -17.95
C GLY A 363 -18.13 -6.23 -19.05
N ASN A 364 -16.95 -5.68 -19.33
CA ASN A 364 -16.75 -4.70 -20.40
C ASN A 364 -17.19 -5.31 -21.74
N ARG A 365 -17.92 -4.54 -22.57
CA ARG A 365 -18.51 -5.05 -23.81
C ARG A 365 -18.01 -4.27 -25.01
N ARG A 366 -17.89 -4.98 -26.13
CA ARG A 366 -17.64 -4.38 -27.45
C ARG A 366 -18.65 -3.28 -27.78
N ALA A 367 -18.22 -2.42 -28.70
CA ALA A 367 -19.02 -1.35 -29.23
C ALA A 367 -20.38 -1.84 -29.77
N ASP A 368 -21.40 -1.02 -29.64
CA ASP A 368 -22.71 -1.20 -30.26
C ASP A 368 -23.19 0.16 -30.76
N PRO A 369 -22.88 0.49 -32.03
CA PRO A 369 -23.21 1.79 -32.60
C PRO A 369 -24.70 2.10 -32.58
N ARG A 370 -25.56 1.08 -32.61
CA ARG A 370 -27.03 1.27 -32.57
C ARG A 370 -27.50 1.77 -31.21
N ARG A 371 -26.78 1.45 -30.14
CA ARG A 371 -27.06 1.88 -28.76
C ARG A 371 -26.08 2.95 -28.27
N GLY A 372 -25.16 3.41 -29.11
CA GLY A 372 -24.09 4.34 -28.73
C GLY A 372 -23.10 3.78 -27.70
N ARG A 373 -23.06 2.45 -27.48
CA ARG A 373 -22.13 1.86 -26.51
C ARG A 373 -20.73 1.83 -27.09
N ILE A 374 -19.77 2.29 -26.31
CA ILE A 374 -18.33 2.15 -26.56
C ILE A 374 -17.71 1.24 -25.48
N PRO A 375 -16.62 0.52 -25.77
CA PRO A 375 -15.86 -0.19 -24.75
C PRO A 375 -15.42 0.75 -23.63
N ASP A 376 -15.46 0.26 -22.38
CA ASP A 376 -14.90 1.00 -21.25
C ASP A 376 -13.37 1.07 -21.38
N GLU A 377 -12.83 2.28 -21.22
CA GLU A 377 -11.41 2.59 -21.43
C GLU A 377 -10.62 2.71 -20.11
N ASN A 378 -11.27 2.59 -18.95
CA ASN A 378 -10.64 2.87 -17.67
C ASN A 378 -9.46 1.93 -17.42
N TYR A 379 -9.68 0.61 -17.35
CA TYR A 379 -8.58 -0.34 -17.19
C TYR A 379 -7.52 -0.23 -18.30
N ALA A 380 -7.93 0.02 -19.54
CA ALA A 380 -7.01 0.20 -20.67
C ALA A 380 -6.06 1.39 -20.46
N ARG A 381 -6.56 2.48 -19.89
CA ARG A 381 -5.74 3.64 -19.52
C ARG A 381 -4.86 3.33 -18.33
N GLU A 382 -5.41 2.75 -17.27
CA GLU A 382 -4.67 2.51 -16.02
C GLU A 382 -3.56 1.47 -16.17
N VAL A 383 -3.80 0.39 -16.93
CA VAL A 383 -2.79 -0.63 -17.18
C VAL A 383 -1.56 -0.06 -17.90
N MET A 384 -1.76 0.96 -18.76
CA MET A 384 -0.67 1.68 -19.42
C MET A 384 -0.08 2.78 -18.51
N GLN A 385 -0.90 3.66 -17.97
CA GLN A 385 -0.43 4.90 -17.34
C GLN A 385 0.05 4.70 -15.90
N LEU A 386 -0.58 3.83 -15.11
CA LEU A 386 -0.27 3.65 -13.69
C LEU A 386 0.45 2.34 -13.43
N PHE A 387 0.15 1.30 -14.21
CA PHE A 387 0.63 -0.05 -13.94
C PHE A 387 1.71 -0.51 -14.92
N SER A 388 2.24 0.31 -15.82
CA SER A 388 3.36 -0.14 -16.65
C SER A 388 4.25 0.97 -17.18
N ILE A 389 3.76 1.76 -18.14
CA ILE A 389 4.61 2.60 -18.99
C ILE A 389 4.56 4.09 -18.63
N GLY A 390 3.61 4.54 -17.81
CA GLY A 390 3.50 5.96 -17.49
C GLY A 390 2.96 6.81 -18.64
N LEU A 391 2.75 8.10 -18.39
CA LEU A 391 2.27 9.05 -19.41
C LEU A 391 3.35 9.46 -20.41
N TYR A 392 4.61 9.46 -20.00
CA TYR A 392 5.72 10.01 -20.79
C TYR A 392 6.89 9.05 -20.91
N GLU A 393 7.55 9.04 -22.06
CA GLU A 393 8.76 8.24 -22.28
C GLU A 393 9.87 8.61 -21.29
N LEU A 394 10.55 7.58 -20.78
CA LEU A 394 11.60 7.69 -19.78
C LEU A 394 12.94 7.23 -20.37
N ASN A 395 14.01 7.90 -19.96
CA ASN A 395 15.35 7.34 -20.01
C ASN A 395 15.49 6.23 -18.96
N GLN A 396 16.54 5.43 -19.08
CA GLN A 396 16.83 4.32 -18.14
C GLN A 396 16.93 4.80 -16.69
N ASP A 397 17.36 6.04 -16.46
CA ASP A 397 17.53 6.68 -15.16
C ASP A 397 16.23 7.29 -14.60
N GLY A 398 15.11 7.12 -15.31
CA GLY A 398 13.80 7.65 -14.92
C GLY A 398 13.59 9.13 -15.21
N SER A 399 14.54 9.81 -15.86
CA SER A 399 14.32 11.16 -16.39
C SER A 399 13.43 11.14 -17.63
N LEU A 400 12.71 12.23 -17.88
CA LEU A 400 11.82 12.35 -19.05
C LEU A 400 12.65 12.44 -20.34
N LYS A 401 12.24 11.71 -21.38
CA LYS A 401 12.70 12.01 -22.73
C LYS A 401 11.97 13.23 -23.27
N LEU A 402 12.73 14.11 -23.91
CA LEU A 402 12.22 15.37 -24.43
C LEU A 402 12.42 15.44 -25.96
N ALA A 403 11.38 15.87 -26.67
CA ALA A 403 11.45 16.29 -28.07
C ALA A 403 11.08 17.77 -28.16
N GLY A 404 11.98 18.60 -28.68
CA GLY A 404 11.77 20.06 -28.72
C GLY A 404 11.55 20.68 -27.33
N GLY A 405 12.15 20.12 -26.28
CA GLY A 405 12.00 20.58 -24.89
C GLY A 405 10.71 20.15 -24.19
N LYS A 406 9.84 19.36 -24.85
CA LYS A 406 8.59 18.84 -24.26
C LYS A 406 8.67 17.34 -24.01
N PRO A 407 8.08 16.82 -22.92
CA PRO A 407 7.95 15.39 -22.69
C PRO A 407 7.27 14.67 -23.87
N ILE A 408 7.76 13.49 -24.21
CA ILE A 408 7.20 12.64 -25.27
C ILE A 408 6.14 11.73 -24.63
N GLU A 409 4.91 11.74 -25.13
CA GLU A 409 3.83 10.87 -24.66
C GLU A 409 4.09 9.40 -25.06
N THR A 410 3.76 8.45 -24.17
CA THR A 410 3.95 7.01 -24.42
C THR A 410 2.86 6.40 -25.29
N TYR A 411 1.67 7.01 -25.33
CA TYR A 411 0.52 6.51 -26.08
C TYR A 411 -0.44 7.65 -26.41
N THR A 412 -1.31 7.41 -27.39
CA THR A 412 -2.37 8.34 -27.81
C THR A 412 -3.75 7.84 -27.35
N GLN A 413 -4.78 8.68 -27.47
CA GLN A 413 -6.16 8.25 -27.24
C GLN A 413 -6.57 7.07 -28.14
N GLU A 414 -6.06 7.00 -29.38
CA GLU A 414 -6.29 5.85 -30.26
C GLU A 414 -5.71 4.55 -29.67
N THR A 415 -4.55 4.63 -29.03
CA THR A 415 -3.95 3.47 -28.34
C THR A 415 -4.84 3.01 -27.19
N VAL A 416 -5.43 3.95 -26.44
CA VAL A 416 -6.38 3.64 -25.35
C VAL A 416 -7.61 2.93 -25.90
N THR A 417 -8.23 3.45 -26.96
CA THR A 417 -9.41 2.82 -27.57
C THR A 417 -9.11 1.43 -28.12
N ASN A 418 -7.94 1.22 -28.71
CA ASN A 418 -7.50 -0.10 -29.18
C ASN A 418 -7.22 -1.06 -28.01
N MET A 419 -6.59 -0.58 -26.95
CA MET A 419 -6.34 -1.37 -25.73
C MET A 419 -7.67 -1.75 -25.06
N ALA A 420 -8.66 -0.87 -25.03
CA ALA A 420 -9.99 -1.15 -24.50
C ALA A 420 -10.66 -2.32 -25.20
N ARG A 421 -10.50 -2.46 -26.54
CA ARG A 421 -11.00 -3.61 -27.30
C ARG A 421 -10.44 -4.94 -26.80
N VAL A 422 -9.15 -4.97 -26.42
CA VAL A 422 -8.50 -6.17 -25.86
C VAL A 422 -9.18 -6.63 -24.57
N PHE A 423 -9.65 -5.68 -23.76
CA PHE A 423 -10.29 -5.94 -22.47
C PHE A 423 -11.82 -6.09 -22.54
N THR A 424 -12.42 -6.11 -23.74
CA THR A 424 -13.85 -6.45 -23.87
C THR A 424 -14.08 -7.95 -23.72
N GLY A 425 -15.24 -8.33 -23.21
CA GLY A 425 -15.68 -9.72 -23.13
C GLY A 425 -15.15 -10.52 -21.94
N TRP A 426 -14.36 -9.95 -21.04
CA TRP A 426 -13.93 -10.65 -19.81
C TRP A 426 -14.97 -10.45 -18.71
N ASP A 427 -15.47 -11.53 -18.12
CA ASP A 427 -16.48 -11.51 -17.05
C ASP A 427 -16.21 -12.65 -16.05
N TYR A 428 -17.06 -12.81 -15.03
CA TYR A 428 -16.94 -13.88 -14.05
C TYR A 428 -16.79 -15.27 -14.69
N ASP A 429 -15.86 -16.05 -14.14
CA ASP A 429 -15.79 -17.48 -14.34
C ASP A 429 -16.57 -18.19 -13.23
N GLU A 430 -17.76 -18.66 -13.56
CA GLU A 430 -18.70 -19.30 -12.62
C GLU A 430 -18.32 -20.74 -12.24
N ARG A 431 -17.21 -21.29 -12.77
CA ARG A 431 -16.79 -22.66 -12.46
C ARG A 431 -16.52 -22.86 -10.97
N GLY A 432 -17.25 -23.80 -10.39
CA GLY A 432 -17.18 -24.16 -8.97
C GLY A 432 -17.83 -23.14 -8.04
N HIS A 433 -18.39 -22.04 -8.55
CA HIS A 433 -19.08 -21.07 -7.71
C HIS A 433 -20.39 -21.64 -7.17
N VAL A 434 -20.57 -21.51 -5.86
CA VAL A 434 -21.85 -21.69 -5.20
C VAL A 434 -22.09 -20.45 -4.36
N ARG A 435 -23.17 -19.74 -4.64
CA ARG A 435 -23.51 -18.50 -3.94
C ARG A 435 -23.49 -18.70 -2.42
N ALA A 436 -22.97 -17.71 -1.72
CA ALA A 436 -22.69 -17.71 -0.28
C ALA A 436 -21.64 -18.73 0.16
N THR A 437 -21.76 -20.02 -0.16
CA THR A 437 -20.93 -21.08 0.44
C THR A 437 -19.54 -21.23 -0.19
N ASN A 438 -19.43 -21.03 -1.51
CA ASN A 438 -18.18 -21.10 -2.26
C ASN A 438 -18.10 -19.94 -3.27
N PRO A 439 -17.64 -18.74 -2.85
CA PRO A 439 -17.59 -17.53 -3.70
C PRO A 439 -16.50 -17.58 -4.79
N GLN A 440 -16.24 -18.75 -5.37
CA GLN A 440 -15.13 -19.02 -6.28
C GLN A 440 -15.06 -18.09 -7.50
N ARG A 441 -16.20 -17.56 -7.97
CA ARG A 441 -16.25 -16.61 -9.10
C ARG A 441 -15.43 -15.33 -8.89
N VAL A 442 -15.27 -14.87 -7.64
CA VAL A 442 -14.44 -13.67 -7.33
C VAL A 442 -12.95 -14.01 -7.13
N ARG A 443 -12.60 -15.30 -7.19
CA ARG A 443 -11.22 -15.79 -7.10
C ARG A 443 -10.68 -16.25 -8.45
N ASN A 444 -11.52 -16.90 -9.25
CA ASN A 444 -11.14 -17.35 -10.59
C ASN A 444 -10.71 -16.15 -11.44
N PRO A 445 -9.69 -16.32 -12.32
CA PRO A 445 -9.46 -15.36 -13.38
C PRO A 445 -10.73 -15.18 -14.22
N MET A 446 -11.05 -13.95 -14.60
CA MET A 446 -12.16 -13.64 -15.48
C MET A 446 -12.09 -14.49 -16.76
N ALA A 447 -13.23 -15.00 -17.20
CA ALA A 447 -13.37 -15.83 -18.39
C ALA A 447 -13.96 -15.02 -19.56
N LEU A 448 -13.64 -15.45 -20.78
CA LEU A 448 -14.12 -14.80 -21.99
C LEU A 448 -15.59 -15.16 -22.28
N LYS A 449 -16.39 -14.14 -22.56
CA LYS A 449 -17.69 -14.16 -23.21
C LYS A 449 -17.51 -13.71 -24.68
N PRO A 450 -17.42 -14.64 -25.65
CA PRO A 450 -17.02 -14.31 -27.01
C PRO A 450 -17.93 -13.27 -27.69
N ASP A 451 -19.24 -13.32 -27.47
CA ASP A 451 -20.21 -12.39 -28.06
C ASP A 451 -20.03 -10.94 -27.60
N TRP A 452 -19.32 -10.73 -26.49
CA TRP A 452 -19.05 -9.41 -25.93
C TRP A 452 -17.67 -8.89 -26.34
N HIS A 453 -16.84 -9.69 -26.99
CA HIS A 453 -15.49 -9.31 -27.38
C HIS A 453 -15.46 -8.59 -28.72
N ALA A 454 -14.60 -7.57 -28.82
CA ALA A 454 -14.40 -6.75 -30.00
C ALA A 454 -13.80 -7.58 -31.16
N PRO A 455 -14.47 -7.64 -32.32
CA PRO A 455 -13.97 -8.35 -33.50
C PRO A 455 -13.02 -7.51 -34.37
N GLU A 456 -12.84 -6.22 -34.06
CA GLU A 456 -11.99 -5.32 -34.84
C GLU A 456 -10.50 -5.62 -34.64
N ASP A 457 -9.70 -5.26 -35.64
CA ASP A 457 -8.25 -5.21 -35.52
C ASP A 457 -7.84 -4.25 -34.39
N VAL A 458 -6.75 -4.61 -33.72
CA VAL A 458 -6.19 -3.86 -32.59
C VAL A 458 -4.80 -3.40 -32.98
N THR A 459 -4.57 -2.09 -32.95
CA THR A 459 -3.24 -1.49 -33.15
C THR A 459 -2.73 -0.87 -31.86
N LEU A 460 -1.58 -1.33 -31.38
CA LEU A 460 -0.91 -0.87 -30.17
C LEU A 460 0.56 -0.59 -30.49
N PHE A 461 1.06 0.60 -30.14
CA PHE A 461 2.47 0.97 -30.29
C PHE A 461 3.05 0.69 -31.69
N GLY A 462 2.25 0.96 -32.74
CA GLY A 462 2.62 0.73 -34.14
C GLY A 462 2.56 -0.73 -34.61
N GLN A 463 2.09 -1.65 -33.78
CA GLN A 463 1.90 -3.06 -34.12
C GLN A 463 0.41 -3.41 -34.17
N THR A 464 -0.01 -4.16 -35.19
CA THR A 464 -1.41 -4.54 -35.39
C THR A 464 -1.60 -6.05 -35.20
N MET A 465 -2.63 -6.42 -34.45
CA MET A 465 -3.14 -7.78 -34.36
C MET A 465 -4.52 -7.87 -35.03
N ALA A 466 -4.68 -8.83 -35.93
CA ALA A 466 -5.94 -9.06 -36.63
C ALA A 466 -7.07 -9.37 -35.63
N GLY A 467 -8.23 -8.80 -35.85
CA GLY A 467 -9.40 -8.95 -34.98
C GLY A 467 -9.92 -10.39 -34.91
N SER A 468 -9.63 -11.17 -35.96
CA SER A 468 -9.90 -12.61 -36.06
C SER A 468 -9.06 -13.48 -35.13
N GLU A 469 -7.97 -12.95 -34.57
CA GLU A 469 -7.15 -13.69 -33.60
C GLU A 469 -7.92 -13.97 -32.30
N PRO A 470 -7.68 -15.11 -31.63
CA PRO A 470 -8.33 -15.43 -30.37
C PRO A 470 -8.15 -14.34 -29.32
N ALA A 471 -9.22 -13.96 -28.62
CA ALA A 471 -9.21 -12.88 -27.63
C ALA A 471 -8.10 -13.05 -26.57
N ARG A 472 -7.86 -14.29 -26.11
CA ARG A 472 -6.80 -14.58 -25.15
C ARG A 472 -5.40 -14.29 -25.73
N ARG A 473 -5.17 -14.61 -27.00
CA ARG A 473 -3.92 -14.30 -27.70
C ARG A 473 -3.74 -12.79 -27.84
N LYS A 474 -4.81 -12.05 -28.17
CA LYS A 474 -4.79 -10.57 -28.20
C LYS A 474 -4.43 -9.97 -26.84
N LEU A 475 -4.99 -10.51 -25.75
CA LEU A 475 -4.64 -10.11 -24.39
C LEU A 475 -3.16 -10.37 -24.09
N ASP A 476 -2.68 -11.60 -24.31
CA ASP A 476 -1.30 -11.95 -23.99
C ASP A 476 -0.30 -11.12 -24.81
N TRP A 477 -0.56 -10.89 -26.10
CA TRP A 477 0.22 -9.99 -26.95
C TRP A 477 0.24 -8.55 -26.46
N ALA A 478 -0.91 -7.97 -26.12
CA ALA A 478 -0.98 -6.59 -25.64
C ALA A 478 -0.18 -6.41 -24.34
N LEU A 479 -0.28 -7.37 -23.41
CA LEU A 479 0.48 -7.36 -22.17
C LEU A 479 1.99 -7.60 -22.41
N ASP A 480 2.36 -8.38 -23.42
CA ASP A 480 3.76 -8.55 -23.83
C ASP A 480 4.34 -7.26 -24.40
N LEU A 481 3.56 -6.50 -25.17
CA LEU A 481 3.98 -5.18 -25.66
C LEU A 481 4.22 -4.21 -24.50
N LEU A 482 3.32 -4.15 -23.53
CA LEU A 482 3.52 -3.33 -22.34
C LEU A 482 4.76 -3.76 -21.56
N PHE A 483 4.89 -5.05 -21.26
CA PHE A 483 6.02 -5.59 -20.50
C PHE A 483 7.38 -5.33 -21.15
N ASN A 484 7.44 -5.41 -22.49
CA ASN A 484 8.67 -5.17 -23.25
C ASN A 484 8.92 -3.69 -23.55
N HIS A 485 7.98 -2.79 -23.23
CA HIS A 485 8.18 -1.37 -23.40
C HIS A 485 9.35 -0.87 -22.53
N PRO A 486 10.25 -0.01 -23.05
CA PRO A 486 11.45 0.43 -22.33
C PRO A 486 11.14 1.17 -21.02
N ASN A 487 10.00 1.84 -20.92
CA ASN A 487 9.61 2.56 -19.70
C ASN A 487 9.36 1.69 -18.47
N VAL A 488 9.00 0.40 -18.62
CA VAL A 488 8.51 -0.36 -17.45
C VAL A 488 9.57 -0.46 -16.35
N GLY A 489 10.82 -0.72 -16.74
CA GLY A 489 11.95 -0.81 -15.80
C GLY A 489 12.12 0.44 -14.94
N PRO A 490 12.38 1.63 -15.52
CA PRO A 490 12.52 2.86 -14.74
C PRO A 490 11.24 3.29 -14.04
N PHE A 491 10.07 3.10 -14.65
CA PHE A 491 8.79 3.51 -14.08
C PHE A 491 8.44 2.70 -12.82
N ILE A 492 8.50 1.37 -12.89
CA ILE A 492 8.23 0.49 -11.75
C ILE A 492 9.38 0.53 -10.75
N GLY A 493 10.62 0.57 -11.22
CA GLY A 493 11.82 0.66 -10.38
C GLY A 493 11.77 1.87 -9.44
N ARG A 494 11.48 3.07 -9.97
CA ARG A 494 11.35 4.28 -9.14
C ARG A 494 10.27 4.14 -8.06
N GLN A 495 9.11 3.60 -8.41
CA GLN A 495 8.01 3.44 -7.45
C GLN A 495 8.35 2.41 -6.37
N LEU A 496 8.98 1.30 -6.70
CA LEU A 496 9.45 0.31 -5.71
C LEU A 496 10.48 0.92 -4.75
N ILE A 497 11.42 1.72 -5.25
CA ILE A 497 12.38 2.43 -4.38
C ILE A 497 11.63 3.37 -3.42
N GLN A 498 10.66 4.14 -3.91
CA GLN A 498 9.85 5.04 -3.09
C GLN A 498 9.02 4.30 -2.04
N ARG A 499 8.41 3.17 -2.40
CA ARG A 499 7.63 2.38 -1.45
C ARG A 499 8.51 1.72 -0.40
N LEU A 500 9.70 1.25 -0.73
CA LEU A 500 10.51 0.40 0.17
C LEU A 500 11.63 1.15 0.91
N VAL A 501 12.20 2.21 0.34
CA VAL A 501 13.50 2.75 0.79
C VAL A 501 13.50 4.26 0.99
N THR A 502 13.33 5.04 -0.08
CA THR A 502 13.53 6.50 -0.02
C THR A 502 12.62 7.24 -0.99
N SER A 503 12.09 8.37 -0.55
CA SER A 503 11.12 9.14 -1.32
C SER A 503 11.72 9.83 -2.56
N ASN A 504 13.03 10.11 -2.56
CA ASN A 504 13.72 10.84 -3.62
C ASN A 504 15.00 10.10 -4.07
N PRO A 505 14.88 8.97 -4.80
CA PRO A 505 16.05 8.25 -5.27
C PRO A 505 16.85 9.04 -6.31
N SER A 506 18.16 8.83 -6.36
CA SER A 506 18.98 9.37 -7.43
C SER A 506 18.62 8.75 -8.79
N ALA A 507 18.92 9.45 -9.87
CA ALA A 507 18.77 8.94 -11.24
C ALA A 507 19.60 7.65 -11.45
N GLN A 508 20.80 7.56 -10.85
CA GLN A 508 21.65 6.38 -10.97
C GLN A 508 21.07 5.18 -10.24
N TYR A 509 20.41 5.40 -9.09
CA TYR A 509 19.73 4.34 -8.37
C TYR A 509 18.56 3.78 -9.21
N VAL A 510 17.72 4.66 -9.77
CA VAL A 510 16.66 4.24 -10.69
C VAL A 510 17.23 3.46 -11.89
N ALA A 511 18.35 3.91 -12.46
CA ALA A 511 19.01 3.23 -13.58
C ALA A 511 19.47 1.81 -13.25
N ARG A 512 20.05 1.59 -12.06
CA ARG A 512 20.50 0.25 -11.62
C ARG A 512 19.33 -0.70 -11.38
N VAL A 513 18.24 -0.21 -10.77
CA VAL A 513 17.01 -1.02 -10.58
C VAL A 513 16.35 -1.31 -11.92
N ALA A 514 16.30 -0.34 -12.82
CA ALA A 514 15.78 -0.54 -14.18
C ALA A 514 16.62 -1.54 -14.98
N ALA A 515 17.94 -1.58 -14.77
CA ALA A 515 18.82 -2.55 -15.40
C ALA A 515 18.55 -3.98 -14.88
N ALA A 516 18.35 -4.14 -13.57
CA ALA A 516 17.94 -5.42 -12.98
C ALA A 516 16.56 -5.88 -13.47
N PHE A 517 15.61 -4.94 -13.69
CA PHE A 517 14.34 -5.26 -14.33
C PHE A 517 14.55 -5.74 -15.77
N ALA A 518 15.44 -5.09 -16.53
CA ALA A 518 15.70 -5.46 -17.91
C ALA A 518 16.35 -6.85 -18.03
N ASN A 519 17.20 -7.23 -17.08
CA ASN A 519 17.90 -8.51 -17.05
C ASN A 519 18.39 -8.83 -15.62
N ASN A 520 18.02 -10.00 -15.10
CA ASN A 520 18.47 -10.50 -13.80
C ASN A 520 19.91 -11.05 -13.76
N GLY A 521 20.70 -10.82 -14.80
CA GLY A 521 22.03 -11.41 -15.00
C GLY A 521 22.00 -12.79 -15.66
N ARG A 522 20.82 -13.36 -15.93
CA ARG A 522 20.62 -14.64 -16.63
C ARG A 522 19.79 -14.51 -17.91
N GLY A 523 19.53 -13.29 -18.36
CA GLY A 523 18.73 -13.00 -19.55
C GLY A 523 17.22 -12.97 -19.32
N GLU A 524 16.77 -13.05 -18.06
CA GLU A 524 15.34 -12.95 -17.74
C GLU A 524 14.97 -11.51 -17.37
N ARG A 525 14.02 -10.96 -18.12
CA ARG A 525 13.40 -9.65 -17.84
C ARG A 525 12.31 -9.82 -16.79
N GLY A 526 12.15 -8.83 -15.92
CA GLY A 526 11.01 -8.73 -15.00
C GLY A 526 11.07 -9.66 -13.78
N ASP A 527 12.21 -10.31 -13.53
CA ASP A 527 12.42 -11.11 -12.31
C ASP A 527 12.42 -10.19 -11.07
N LEU A 528 11.35 -10.29 -10.28
CA LEU A 528 11.14 -9.41 -9.15
C LEU A 528 12.09 -9.70 -7.99
N LYS A 529 12.71 -10.88 -7.91
CA LYS A 529 13.77 -11.11 -6.91
C LYS A 529 14.98 -10.25 -7.21
N ALA A 530 15.43 -10.24 -8.46
CA ALA A 530 16.56 -9.42 -8.89
C ALA A 530 16.27 -7.92 -8.72
N VAL A 531 15.06 -7.48 -9.07
CA VAL A 531 14.62 -6.09 -8.88
C VAL A 531 14.62 -5.70 -7.41
N ILE A 532 14.03 -6.52 -6.52
CA ILE A 532 13.99 -6.23 -5.08
C ILE A 532 15.39 -6.26 -4.45
N LYS A 533 16.28 -7.15 -4.89
CA LYS A 533 17.70 -7.12 -4.49
C LYS A 533 18.37 -5.83 -4.91
N ALA A 534 18.18 -5.40 -6.17
CA ALA A 534 18.74 -4.15 -6.67
C ALA A 534 18.22 -2.92 -5.92
N VAL A 535 16.98 -2.96 -5.42
CA VAL A 535 16.44 -1.93 -4.53
C VAL A 535 17.15 -1.99 -3.17
N LEU A 536 17.14 -3.13 -2.48
CA LEU A 536 17.56 -3.18 -1.07
C LEU A 536 19.07 -3.21 -0.84
N LEU A 537 19.85 -3.61 -1.84
CA LEU A 537 21.31 -3.70 -1.78
C LEU A 537 22.02 -2.60 -2.59
N ASP A 538 21.29 -1.60 -3.08
CA ASP A 538 21.88 -0.51 -3.84
C ASP A 538 22.98 0.22 -3.05
N PRO A 539 24.08 0.66 -3.69
CA PRO A 539 25.14 1.42 -3.03
C PRO A 539 24.66 2.58 -2.16
N GLU A 540 23.60 3.30 -2.55
CA GLU A 540 23.03 4.40 -1.76
C GLU A 540 22.40 3.90 -0.45
N VAL A 541 21.63 2.80 -0.52
CA VAL A 541 21.04 2.17 0.66
C VAL A 541 22.10 1.66 1.61
N MET A 542 23.11 1.00 1.05
CA MET A 542 24.16 0.41 1.87
C MET A 542 25.07 1.46 2.50
N ALA A 543 25.34 2.58 1.80
CA ALA A 543 26.04 3.72 2.38
C ALA A 543 25.26 4.33 3.56
N ALA A 544 23.95 4.48 3.42
CA ALA A 544 23.08 4.98 4.50
C ALA A 544 22.87 3.97 5.65
N THR A 545 23.08 2.68 5.40
CA THR A 545 22.94 1.61 6.40
C THR A 545 24.22 1.45 7.23
N GLU A 546 25.38 1.51 6.59
CA GLU A 546 26.67 1.24 7.25
C GLU A 546 27.36 2.50 7.75
N GLY A 547 27.03 3.66 7.19
CA GLY A 547 27.55 4.96 7.58
C GLY A 547 26.46 5.92 8.07
N PRO A 548 26.80 7.19 8.31
CA PRO A 548 25.82 8.22 8.58
C PRO A 548 24.96 8.44 7.32
N ALA A 549 23.65 8.19 7.44
CA ALA A 549 22.71 8.45 6.36
C ALA A 549 22.77 9.93 5.94
N PRO A 550 22.87 10.24 4.63
CA PRO A 550 22.76 11.61 4.14
C PRO A 550 21.49 12.29 4.64
N HIS A 551 21.55 13.61 4.87
CA HIS A 551 20.41 14.37 5.40
C HIS A 551 19.17 14.36 4.49
N ASP A 552 19.34 14.04 3.21
CA ASP A 552 18.31 13.96 2.18
C ASP A 552 17.96 12.51 1.78
N PHE A 553 18.47 11.50 2.49
CA PHE A 553 18.13 10.09 2.28
C PHE A 553 17.06 9.60 3.26
N GLY A 554 16.17 8.74 2.77
CA GLY A 554 15.09 8.12 3.53
C GLY A 554 13.70 8.52 3.06
N LYS A 555 12.70 8.19 3.87
CA LYS A 555 11.28 8.49 3.62
C LYS A 555 10.53 8.69 4.94
N LEU A 556 9.39 9.38 4.88
CA LEU A 556 8.44 9.33 5.99
C LEU A 556 7.87 7.90 6.07
N ARG A 557 7.92 7.26 7.25
CA ARG A 557 7.23 5.99 7.50
C ARG A 557 5.74 6.23 7.35
N GLU A 558 5.05 5.44 6.56
CA GLU A 558 3.61 5.59 6.40
C GLU A 558 2.87 5.24 7.69
N PRO A 559 1.81 5.99 8.08
CA PRO A 559 1.05 5.72 9.31
C PRO A 559 0.60 4.26 9.45
N MET A 560 0.13 3.63 8.36
CA MET A 560 -0.29 2.23 8.40
C MET A 560 0.87 1.26 8.70
N LEU A 561 2.08 1.55 8.20
CA LEU A 561 3.27 0.74 8.48
C LEU A 561 3.73 0.88 9.93
N ARG A 562 3.62 2.08 10.51
CA ARG A 562 3.95 2.31 11.93
C ARG A 562 3.01 1.49 12.83
N ILE A 563 1.71 1.48 12.51
CA ILE A 563 0.70 0.70 13.23
C ILE A 563 0.94 -0.81 13.03
N ALA A 564 1.18 -1.26 11.80
CA ALA A 564 1.52 -2.65 11.52
C ALA A 564 2.79 -3.11 12.26
N GLN A 565 3.80 -2.24 12.36
CA GLN A 565 5.03 -2.49 13.10
C GLN A 565 4.77 -2.73 14.58
N TRP A 566 3.94 -1.90 15.23
CA TRP A 566 3.52 -2.16 16.61
C TRP A 566 2.89 -3.54 16.75
N GLY A 567 1.94 -3.88 15.87
CA GLY A 567 1.24 -5.16 15.95
C GLY A 567 2.16 -6.36 15.76
N ALA A 568 3.08 -6.30 14.79
CA ALA A 568 4.04 -7.38 14.54
C ALA A 568 5.10 -7.51 15.63
N THR A 569 5.63 -6.38 16.11
CA THR A 569 6.69 -6.35 17.14
C THR A 569 6.17 -6.86 18.48
N PHE A 570 5.00 -6.38 18.90
CA PHE A 570 4.40 -6.74 20.19
C PHE A 570 3.32 -7.82 20.07
N LYS A 571 3.32 -8.61 18.98
CA LYS A 571 2.46 -9.80 18.80
C LYS A 571 0.99 -9.51 19.13
N ALA A 572 0.46 -8.45 18.53
CA ALA A 572 -0.90 -8.00 18.75
C ALA A 572 -1.90 -9.12 18.45
N ARG A 573 -2.88 -9.26 19.33
CA ARG A 573 -3.94 -10.26 19.25
C ARG A 573 -5.25 -9.70 19.75
N LYS A 574 -6.36 -10.33 19.40
CA LYS A 574 -7.64 -10.04 20.05
C LYS A 574 -7.53 -10.27 21.56
N ARG A 575 -8.03 -9.31 22.33
CA ARG A 575 -8.11 -9.35 23.79
C ARG A 575 -9.00 -10.54 24.22
N PRO A 576 -8.57 -11.35 25.21
CA PRO A 576 -9.39 -12.40 25.77
C PRO A 576 -10.75 -11.89 26.26
N GLY A 577 -11.82 -12.66 25.99
CA GLY A 577 -13.18 -12.31 26.40
C GLY A 577 -13.82 -11.14 25.66
N ALA A 578 -13.18 -10.63 24.61
CA ALA A 578 -13.72 -9.49 23.88
C ALA A 578 -14.96 -9.86 23.02
N PRO A 579 -16.02 -9.03 23.03
CA PRO A 579 -17.32 -9.38 22.46
C PRO A 579 -17.39 -9.39 20.93
N ASN A 580 -16.48 -8.69 20.23
CA ASN A 580 -16.49 -8.70 18.76
C ASN A 580 -16.27 -10.14 18.27
N ARG A 581 -17.01 -10.60 17.27
CA ARG A 581 -16.85 -11.95 16.72
C ARG A 581 -15.52 -12.14 15.98
N ALA A 582 -15.05 -11.12 15.26
CA ALA A 582 -13.89 -11.24 14.37
C ALA A 582 -12.65 -11.72 15.14
N SER A 583 -11.81 -12.55 14.52
CA SER A 583 -10.55 -12.98 15.13
C SER A 583 -9.55 -11.85 15.33
N PHE A 584 -9.69 -10.76 14.55
CA PHE A 584 -8.86 -9.57 14.66
C PHE A 584 -9.68 -8.28 14.41
N PRO A 585 -10.28 -7.71 15.46
CA PRO A 585 -11.29 -6.66 15.34
C PRO A 585 -10.76 -5.24 15.08
N MET A 586 -9.75 -5.08 14.22
CA MET A 586 -9.23 -3.76 13.83
C MET A 586 -9.80 -3.27 12.50
N TYR A 587 -10.56 -2.18 12.51
CA TYR A 587 -11.29 -1.69 11.34
C TYR A 587 -10.51 -0.64 10.53
N ASP A 588 -11.21 0.00 9.59
CA ASP A 588 -10.72 1.13 8.80
C ASP A 588 -10.26 2.33 9.66
N LEU A 589 -8.97 2.63 9.60
CA LEU A 589 -8.34 3.77 10.26
C LEU A 589 -8.17 4.99 9.36
N THR A 590 -8.71 4.98 8.13
CA THR A 590 -8.52 6.06 7.15
C THR A 590 -8.95 7.42 7.69
N GLU A 591 -10.06 7.49 8.44
CA GLU A 591 -10.53 8.74 9.05
C GLU A 591 -9.63 9.25 10.18
N TYR A 592 -8.79 8.40 10.78
CA TYR A 592 -7.92 8.78 11.89
C TYR A 592 -6.51 9.12 11.44
N VAL A 593 -5.96 8.34 10.51
CA VAL A 593 -4.54 8.43 10.14
C VAL A 593 -4.32 8.63 8.64
N GLY A 594 -5.39 8.89 7.88
CA GLY A 594 -5.35 9.09 6.43
C GLY A 594 -5.11 7.84 5.59
N GLN A 595 -4.94 6.67 6.23
CA GLN A 595 -4.62 5.41 5.55
C GLN A 595 -5.22 4.19 6.22
N THR A 596 -5.59 3.21 5.39
CA THR A 596 -5.82 1.82 5.78
C THR A 596 -5.41 0.92 4.63
N PRO A 597 -4.70 -0.19 4.88
CA PRO A 597 -4.27 -1.09 3.82
C PRO A 597 -5.43 -1.50 2.90
N LEU A 598 -5.19 -1.46 1.58
CA LEU A 598 -6.17 -1.82 0.53
C LEU A 598 -7.43 -0.92 0.49
N ASN A 599 -7.39 0.27 1.07
CA ASN A 599 -8.56 1.15 1.17
C ASN A 599 -8.27 2.60 0.76
N SER A 600 -7.58 2.78 -0.36
CA SER A 600 -7.30 4.11 -0.91
C SER A 600 -8.56 4.85 -1.37
N MET A 601 -8.48 6.18 -1.45
CA MET A 601 -9.58 7.05 -1.89
C MET A 601 -9.67 7.22 -3.41
N SER A 602 -8.66 6.73 -4.15
CA SER A 602 -8.60 6.86 -5.60
C SER A 602 -7.64 5.84 -6.21
N VAL A 603 -7.67 5.75 -7.54
CA VAL A 603 -6.76 4.94 -8.34
C VAL A 603 -5.29 5.41 -8.24
N PHE A 604 -5.06 6.67 -7.86
CA PHE A 604 -3.73 7.20 -7.57
C PHE A 604 -3.21 6.82 -6.17
N ASN A 605 -3.92 5.93 -5.47
CA ASN A 605 -3.65 5.51 -4.12
C ASN A 605 -3.72 6.67 -3.09
N PHE A 606 -3.05 6.55 -1.94
CA PHE A 606 -3.03 7.57 -0.86
C PHE A 606 -2.26 8.83 -1.25
N PHE A 607 -1.19 8.71 -2.03
CA PHE A 607 -0.34 9.81 -2.44
C PHE A 607 0.29 9.57 -3.81
N ARG A 608 0.66 10.65 -4.48
CA ARG A 608 1.23 10.62 -5.83
C ARG A 608 2.74 10.36 -5.76
N PRO A 609 3.29 9.43 -6.57
CA PRO A 609 4.74 9.17 -6.63
C PRO A 609 5.59 10.42 -6.94
N GLY A 610 5.02 11.39 -7.65
CA GLY A 610 5.68 12.66 -7.99
C GLY A 610 5.38 13.83 -7.05
N TYR A 611 4.73 13.62 -5.90
CA TYR A 611 4.40 14.73 -5.00
C TYR A 611 5.66 15.36 -4.39
N ILE A 612 5.70 16.70 -4.44
CA ILE A 612 6.76 17.54 -3.90
C ILE A 612 6.08 18.50 -2.90
N PRO A 613 6.41 18.46 -1.60
CA PRO A 613 5.78 19.32 -0.60
C PRO A 613 6.05 20.79 -0.90
N PRO A 614 5.01 21.61 -1.16
CA PRO A 614 5.19 23.01 -1.53
C PRO A 614 5.79 23.82 -0.38
N GLN A 615 6.45 24.94 -0.69
CA GLN A 615 7.01 25.87 0.31
C GLN A 615 8.04 25.23 1.26
N THR A 616 8.72 24.17 0.82
CA THR A 616 9.78 23.49 1.59
C THR A 616 11.14 23.56 0.90
N ALA A 617 12.21 23.22 1.63
CA ALA A 617 13.53 23.00 1.04
C ALA A 617 13.54 21.87 -0.02
N MET A 618 12.59 20.93 0.05
CA MET A 618 12.43 19.88 -0.96
C MET A 618 11.90 20.45 -2.27
N ALA A 619 10.92 21.38 -2.21
CA ALA A 619 10.41 22.07 -3.40
C ALA A 619 11.50 22.86 -4.13
N ALA A 620 12.37 23.56 -3.40
CA ALA A 620 13.49 24.29 -3.98
C ALA A 620 14.49 23.39 -4.75
N LYS A 621 14.53 22.10 -4.41
CA LYS A 621 15.40 21.08 -5.04
C LYS A 621 14.66 20.17 -6.02
N GLY A 622 13.35 20.32 -6.18
CA GLY A 622 12.52 19.38 -6.93
C GLY A 622 12.49 17.96 -6.35
N ALA A 623 12.76 17.80 -5.05
CA ALA A 623 12.87 16.50 -4.40
C ALA A 623 11.49 15.93 -4.06
N THR A 624 11.21 14.71 -4.49
CA THR A 624 9.91 14.06 -4.23
C THR A 624 9.81 13.55 -2.80
N ALA A 625 8.66 13.77 -2.17
CA ALA A 625 8.36 13.24 -0.84
C ALA A 625 6.89 12.77 -0.77
N PRO A 626 6.53 11.68 -1.47
CA PRO A 626 5.14 11.28 -1.69
C PRO A 626 4.31 11.20 -0.40
N GLU A 627 4.87 10.58 0.63
CA GLU A 627 4.20 10.31 1.90
C GLU A 627 3.80 11.59 2.65
N PHE A 628 4.41 12.73 2.36
CA PHE A 628 4.03 14.02 2.95
C PHE A 628 2.71 14.58 2.37
N GLN A 629 2.15 13.99 1.31
CA GLN A 629 0.87 14.46 0.75
C GLN A 629 -0.31 14.22 1.70
N ILE A 630 -0.19 13.23 2.57
CA ILE A 630 -1.20 12.87 3.58
C ILE A 630 -0.76 13.26 4.99
N LEU A 631 0.32 14.03 5.13
CA LEU A 631 0.81 14.51 6.42
C LEU A 631 0.35 15.94 6.64
N ASP A 632 -0.54 16.12 7.60
CA ASP A 632 -1.08 17.40 8.05
C ASP A 632 -1.28 17.39 9.58
N GLU A 633 -1.69 18.52 10.15
CA GLU A 633 -1.89 18.65 11.59
C GLU A 633 -2.93 17.65 12.13
N TYR A 634 -3.96 17.35 11.33
CA TYR A 634 -5.04 16.43 11.71
C TYR A 634 -4.55 15.00 11.81
N THR A 635 -3.87 14.51 10.77
CA THR A 635 -3.32 13.15 10.69
C THR A 635 -2.17 12.92 11.67
N VAL A 636 -1.39 13.95 12.00
CA VAL A 636 -0.38 13.88 13.07
C VAL A 636 -1.04 13.66 14.44
N VAL A 637 -2.03 14.47 14.81
CA VAL A 637 -2.75 14.33 16.08
C VAL A 637 -3.54 13.01 16.10
N GLY A 638 -4.16 12.65 14.98
CA GLY A 638 -4.87 11.40 14.79
C GLY A 638 -3.99 10.19 15.03
N TYR A 639 -2.79 10.14 14.43
CA TYR A 639 -1.81 9.06 14.66
C TYR A 639 -1.40 8.96 16.14
N ILE A 640 -1.11 10.08 16.80
CA ILE A 640 -0.76 10.10 18.22
C ILE A 640 -1.90 9.52 19.06
N ASN A 641 -3.14 9.93 18.82
CA ASN A 641 -4.31 9.42 19.53
C ASN A 641 -4.54 7.93 19.27
N THR A 642 -4.42 7.49 18.02
CA THR A 642 -4.53 6.08 17.64
C THR A 642 -3.49 5.23 18.35
N MET A 643 -2.23 5.66 18.40
CA MET A 643 -1.17 4.91 19.09
C MET A 643 -1.42 4.81 20.60
N ASN A 644 -1.82 5.92 21.25
CA ASN A 644 -2.16 5.89 22.67
C ASN A 644 -3.35 4.94 22.95
N ALA A 645 -4.35 4.92 22.07
CA ALA A 645 -5.51 4.04 22.18
C ALA A 645 -5.12 2.56 21.99
N LEU A 646 -4.37 2.22 20.93
CA LEU A 646 -3.91 0.86 20.65
C LEU A 646 -3.08 0.28 21.79
N LEU A 647 -2.17 1.07 22.35
CA LEU A 647 -1.35 0.64 23.50
C LEU A 647 -2.20 0.28 24.73
N ARG A 648 -3.39 0.88 24.87
CA ARG A 648 -4.38 0.66 25.94
C ARG A 648 -5.50 -0.31 25.55
N SER A 649 -5.21 -1.19 24.59
CA SER A 649 -6.09 -2.26 24.13
C SER A 649 -7.39 -1.79 23.45
N TRP A 650 -7.32 -0.65 22.75
CA TRP A 650 -8.40 -0.20 21.87
C TRP A 650 -8.66 -1.21 20.74
N HIS A 651 -9.84 -1.12 20.13
CA HIS A 651 -10.37 -2.12 19.21
C HIS A 651 -10.43 -3.54 19.74
N GLN A 652 -10.33 -3.76 21.06
CA GLN A 652 -10.29 -5.11 21.60
C GLN A 652 -9.07 -5.92 21.08
N VAL A 653 -8.00 -5.23 20.69
CA VAL A 653 -6.71 -5.81 20.31
C VAL A 653 -5.69 -5.40 21.36
N GLU A 654 -4.86 -6.31 21.84
CA GLU A 654 -3.83 -6.05 22.85
C GLU A 654 -2.45 -6.51 22.37
N GLY A 655 -1.41 -5.76 22.74
CA GLY A 655 -0.01 -6.17 22.59
C GLY A 655 0.49 -7.02 23.75
N ASP A 656 1.50 -7.85 23.50
CA ASP A 656 2.26 -8.63 24.46
C ASP A 656 3.54 -7.90 24.85
N TYR A 657 3.56 -7.35 26.06
CA TYR A 657 4.69 -6.57 26.59
C TYR A 657 5.55 -7.32 27.60
N ARG A 658 5.43 -8.67 27.68
CA ARG A 658 6.12 -9.46 28.72
C ARG A 658 7.63 -9.31 28.67
N HIS A 659 8.22 -9.16 27.48
CA HIS A 659 9.65 -8.97 27.33
C HIS A 659 10.08 -7.58 27.83
N GLU A 660 9.37 -6.54 27.42
CA GLU A 660 9.66 -5.15 27.79
C GLU A 660 9.47 -4.91 29.29
N LEU A 661 8.51 -5.61 29.92
CA LEU A 661 8.28 -5.58 31.36
C LEU A 661 9.49 -6.10 32.18
N THR A 662 10.40 -6.88 31.59
CA THR A 662 11.65 -7.29 32.25
C THR A 662 12.65 -6.14 32.40
N MET A 663 12.49 -5.06 31.64
CA MET A 663 13.38 -3.89 31.61
C MET A 663 12.74 -2.63 32.24
N VAL A 664 11.55 -2.76 32.84
CA VAL A 664 10.73 -1.61 33.28
C VAL A 664 11.37 -0.77 34.40
N GLU A 665 12.27 -1.38 35.18
CA GLU A 665 13.03 -0.71 36.25
C GLU A 665 14.32 -0.05 35.73
N GLU A 666 14.66 -0.28 34.45
CA GLU A 666 15.82 0.30 33.78
C GLU A 666 15.37 1.11 32.54
N PRO A 667 14.74 2.30 32.70
CA PRO A 667 14.13 3.03 31.59
C PRO A 667 15.07 3.29 30.41
N LEU A 668 16.35 3.58 30.68
CA LEU A 668 17.35 3.77 29.63
C LEU A 668 17.61 2.48 28.83
N ARG A 669 17.66 1.32 29.50
CA ARG A 669 17.82 0.02 28.86
C ARG A 669 16.60 -0.33 28.02
N LEU A 670 15.40 -0.11 28.55
CA LEU A 670 14.14 -0.28 27.82
C LEU A 670 14.10 0.57 26.56
N VAL A 671 14.42 1.87 26.64
CA VAL A 671 14.36 2.78 25.48
C VAL A 671 15.44 2.45 24.46
N ARG A 672 16.65 2.03 24.88
CA ARG A 672 17.69 1.54 23.96
C ARG A 672 17.24 0.29 23.21
N TYR A 673 16.61 -0.66 23.89
CA TYR A 673 16.01 -1.82 23.25
C TYR A 673 14.93 -1.40 22.23
N LEU A 674 14.00 -0.54 22.62
CA LEU A 674 12.95 -0.03 21.73
C LEU A 674 13.54 0.72 20.52
N ASN A 675 14.61 1.51 20.70
CA ASN A 675 15.33 2.15 19.60
C ASN A 675 15.86 1.11 18.61
N LEU A 676 16.47 0.02 19.09
CA LEU A 676 16.98 -1.05 18.24
C LEU A 676 15.86 -1.73 17.44
N ILE A 677 14.80 -2.19 18.10
CA ILE A 677 13.77 -3.02 17.47
C ILE A 677 12.69 -2.22 16.69
N LEU A 678 12.48 -0.95 17.01
CA LEU A 678 11.50 -0.10 16.31
C LEU A 678 12.17 0.84 15.29
N ALA A 679 13.31 1.42 15.64
CA ALA A 679 13.97 2.44 14.83
C ALA A 679 15.29 1.98 14.20
N GLY A 680 15.74 0.75 14.44
CA GLY A 680 17.03 0.27 13.92
C GLY A 680 18.23 1.02 14.50
N GLY A 681 18.10 1.55 15.72
CA GLY A 681 19.15 2.35 16.36
C GLY A 681 19.24 3.80 15.87
N GLN A 682 18.31 4.26 15.05
CA GLN A 682 18.39 5.57 14.37
C GLN A 682 18.06 6.78 15.27
N LEU A 683 17.51 6.57 16.48
CA LEU A 683 17.28 7.66 17.42
C LEU A 683 18.61 8.19 17.97
N SER A 684 18.75 9.51 17.98
CA SER A 684 19.87 10.21 18.60
C SER A 684 19.96 9.91 20.09
N GLN A 685 21.17 9.95 20.63
CA GLN A 685 21.41 9.76 22.07
C GLN A 685 20.57 10.72 22.91
N ARG A 686 20.46 11.99 22.48
CA ARG A 686 19.64 13.01 23.14
C ARG A 686 18.16 12.61 23.20
N THR A 687 17.61 12.07 22.10
CA THR A 687 16.22 11.62 22.06
C THR A 687 16.01 10.38 22.94
N VAL A 688 16.93 9.41 22.90
CA VAL A 688 16.91 8.23 23.78
C VAL A 688 16.91 8.62 25.25
N GLU A 689 17.82 9.51 25.68
CA GLU A 689 17.92 9.97 27.06
C GLU A 689 16.68 10.75 27.51
N ARG A 690 16.14 11.62 26.65
CA ARG A 690 14.91 12.38 26.95
C ARG A 690 13.71 11.46 27.13
N ILE A 691 13.55 10.45 26.27
CA ILE A 691 12.45 9.48 26.39
C ILE A 691 12.63 8.62 27.66
N ALA A 692 13.87 8.22 27.98
CA ALA A 692 14.17 7.46 29.19
C ALA A 692 13.82 8.24 30.47
N GLN A 693 14.20 9.52 30.55
CA GLN A 693 13.85 10.40 31.66
C GLN A 693 12.32 10.57 31.79
N ALA A 694 11.62 10.75 30.66
CA ALA A 694 10.17 10.84 30.67
C ALA A 694 9.51 9.52 31.12
N ALA A 695 10.03 8.37 30.69
CA ALA A 695 9.52 7.07 31.12
C ALA A 695 9.78 6.82 32.61
N GLU A 696 10.92 7.25 33.14
CA GLU A 696 11.25 7.17 34.57
C GLU A 696 10.26 7.96 35.44
N SER A 697 9.77 9.12 34.94
CA SER A 697 8.77 9.93 35.64
C SER A 697 7.39 9.25 35.78
N VAL A 698 7.12 8.20 34.99
CA VAL A 698 5.88 7.41 35.12
C VAL A 698 5.98 6.53 36.36
N TRP A 699 5.19 6.84 37.39
CA TRP A 699 5.20 6.13 38.67
C TRP A 699 4.89 4.63 38.52
N ILE A 700 5.68 3.80 39.20
CA ILE A 700 5.45 2.36 39.36
C ILE A 700 5.02 2.10 40.81
N GLY A 701 3.79 1.61 40.97
CA GLY A 701 3.29 1.07 42.23
C GLY A 701 3.48 -0.44 42.32
N SER A 702 2.88 -1.05 43.34
CA SER A 702 2.92 -2.51 43.57
C SER A 702 2.07 -3.33 42.59
N GLY A 703 1.29 -2.70 41.71
CA GLY A 703 0.40 -3.38 40.77
C GLY A 703 0.91 -3.41 39.32
N ASP A 704 0.59 -4.49 38.60
CA ASP A 704 1.04 -4.77 37.23
C ASP A 704 0.67 -3.69 36.20
N GLU A 705 -0.46 -3.00 36.40
CA GLU A 705 -0.93 -1.96 35.48
C GLU A 705 0.00 -0.73 35.49
N SER A 706 0.57 -0.36 36.63
CA SER A 706 1.50 0.78 36.72
C SER A 706 2.82 0.51 35.98
N ARG A 707 3.35 -0.71 36.10
CA ARG A 707 4.53 -1.20 35.35
C ARG A 707 4.24 -1.20 33.86
N THR A 708 3.09 -1.73 33.47
CA THR A 708 2.64 -1.77 32.07
C THR A 708 2.48 -0.36 31.49
N ASN A 709 1.99 0.61 32.29
CA ASN A 709 1.87 2.00 31.85
C ASN A 709 3.23 2.65 31.55
N ARG A 710 4.29 2.35 32.32
CA ARG A 710 5.64 2.84 31.98
C ARG A 710 6.14 2.27 30.66
N VAL A 711 5.96 0.95 30.43
CA VAL A 711 6.32 0.32 29.15
C VAL A 711 5.55 0.93 27.98
N ARG A 712 4.22 1.07 28.10
CA ARG A 712 3.37 1.71 27.09
C ARG A 712 3.83 3.14 26.81
N ALA A 713 4.18 3.91 27.84
CA ALA A 713 4.68 5.28 27.67
C ALA A 713 6.01 5.31 26.89
N ALA A 714 6.95 4.42 27.19
CA ALA A 714 8.20 4.32 26.44
C ALA A 714 7.97 3.96 24.96
N ILE A 715 7.11 2.97 24.68
CA ILE A 715 6.74 2.58 23.31
C ILE A 715 6.07 3.75 22.58
N PHE A 716 5.09 4.40 23.22
CA PHE A 716 4.39 5.56 22.68
C PHE A 716 5.36 6.68 22.28
N MET A 717 6.26 7.05 23.19
CA MET A 717 7.21 8.14 22.95
C MET A 717 8.21 7.82 21.85
N VAL A 718 8.69 6.57 21.76
CA VAL A 718 9.53 6.13 20.64
C VAL A 718 8.74 6.20 19.34
N MET A 719 7.54 5.62 19.28
CA MET A 719 6.75 5.52 18.05
C MET A 719 6.13 6.85 17.58
N CYS A 720 6.12 7.88 18.42
CA CYS A 720 5.59 9.20 18.09
C CYS A 720 6.67 10.27 17.93
N CYS A 721 7.95 9.96 18.15
CA CYS A 721 9.01 10.97 18.02
C CYS A 721 9.35 11.25 16.54
N PRO A 722 9.77 12.50 16.21
CA PRO A 722 10.16 12.89 14.84
C PRO A 722 11.22 11.99 14.20
N GLU A 723 12.16 11.49 15.00
CA GLU A 723 13.24 10.64 14.49
C GLU A 723 12.77 9.23 14.13
N TYR A 724 11.74 8.70 14.80
CA TYR A 724 11.10 7.43 14.43
C TYR A 724 10.14 7.59 13.26
N ILE A 725 9.49 8.73 13.04
CA ILE A 725 8.57 8.84 11.91
C ILE A 725 9.31 8.89 10.56
N VAL A 726 10.61 9.21 10.55
CA VAL A 726 11.45 9.22 9.33
C VAL A 726 12.33 7.96 9.27
N GLN A 727 12.10 7.11 8.28
CA GLN A 727 12.95 5.95 8.00
C GLN A 727 14.13 6.40 7.15
N LYS A 728 15.31 6.38 7.76
CA LYS A 728 16.57 6.60 7.06
C LYS A 728 17.12 5.28 6.57
#